data_AF-A0A2A5DUK2-F1
#
_entry.id   AF-A0A2A5DUK2-F1
#
_cell.length_a   1.000
_cell.length_b   1.000
_cell.length_c   1.000
_cell.angle_alpha   90.00
_cell.angle_beta   90.00
_cell.angle_gamma   90.00
#
_symmetry.space_group_name_H-M   'P 1'
#
loop_
_entity.id
_entity.type
_entity.pdbx_description
1 polymer ?
#
loop_
_entity_poly.entity_id
_entity_poly.type
_entity_poly.pdbx_seq_one_letter_code
_entity_poly.pdbx_strand_id
1 'polypeptide(L)'
;MKVVSFIILICFYIIFSSCGNSNAVDVYSTKPSNLFEEIIWGKPIDLSPKTNNDLIKKWVVYSGAWHVKNERLETLPVKEGESLEHIILFKQNIFGDFAIEFNANIKNQEALDEGGDLSVILSADDKLEKRYDLQLGGLDNKFAVIQMYNLPMAKINFILEPNKDYKFRAERIGDKLNLFCDGVKVLTSKNQYFLSGRKNGLYTYGKGKQFWNIKLYERRMRGHDLELKSVDRLLSKVIQSPNKFRKISGSIRTLYEEIIFSYPNEPKLRDRINLRLATMEISLGNFKEASDLLSSLESSGNDYDVLILKSKAFFLIGDFEKSKQSFLKCLKDYSNFQAGTAGSIKNLLISTHARSIPTEYQGFFWGTYLKHTILKKAIFNYANLNNIDFFENAFTNKGTTNLNTIDISDNNISSLKPLANYKKLNSISVSGNPKIKDLKTFNNISIKALSISNTNIKSLDGLNRDSLLSLNIDEMNLENFNLLKGCPNIYRLSAKDNSLKDLNELSSLKEIKYLSLSQNKIEDISKLNVSELRQLSMEHNVLSSIDNLSNAKELVTLNINNNNISSLDKISDLPKLKSLNCVNNPIKSFGKFAESPPITFFFTIDALSEEYIKLLLKNWSKQEYQLHEQNLKILLELKKGDKANLKQFAIKNNNHYYLSIPLLLNIPDAHKFCKKHGGHLISIVGKEELDDKIVTRMPSTHYWIGLEEIDGVIKWSTGEDMKLDRMLPIYNRRLPTDVNYGLTHRNRWTALKPDLTLPFIIEWDE
;
A
#
# COMPACT_ATOMS: atom_id res chain seq x y z
N MET A 1 -33.12 10.46 19.54
CA MET A 1 -32.81 11.90 19.80
C MET A 1 -31.34 12.24 19.62
N LYS A 2 -30.36 11.56 20.24
CA LYS A 2 -28.93 11.91 20.08
C LYS A 2 -28.36 11.76 18.65
N VAL A 3 -28.85 10.82 17.84
CA VAL A 3 -28.41 10.64 16.44
C VAL A 3 -28.97 11.75 15.53
N VAL A 4 -30.20 12.20 15.78
CA VAL A 4 -30.82 13.31 15.02
C VAL A 4 -30.13 14.64 15.36
N SER A 5 -29.78 14.87 16.63
CA SER A 5 -28.98 16.05 17.03
C SER A 5 -27.56 16.04 16.45
N PHE A 6 -26.94 14.86 16.29
CA PHE A 6 -25.60 14.75 15.70
C PHE A 6 -25.61 14.94 14.17
N ILE A 7 -26.64 14.45 13.48
CA ILE A 7 -26.84 14.69 12.05
C ILE A 7 -27.19 16.15 11.79
N ILE A 8 -28.00 16.79 12.63
CA ILE A 8 -28.29 18.23 12.55
C ILE A 8 -27.02 19.04 12.83
N LEU A 9 -26.18 18.66 13.81
CA LEU A 9 -24.90 19.33 14.06
C LEU A 9 -23.92 19.16 12.89
N ILE A 10 -23.87 17.98 12.24
CA ILE A 10 -23.03 17.75 11.06
C ILE A 10 -23.56 18.52 9.85
N CYS A 11 -24.88 18.59 9.64
CA CYS A 11 -25.46 19.42 8.59
C CYS A 11 -25.21 20.90 8.87
N PHE A 12 -25.32 21.38 10.11
CA PHE A 12 -24.94 22.74 10.49
C PHE A 12 -23.44 22.98 10.33
N TYR A 13 -22.58 22.03 10.68
CA TYR A 13 -21.13 22.15 10.50
C TYR A 13 -20.74 22.06 9.02
N ILE A 14 -21.43 21.31 8.17
CA ILE A 14 -21.21 21.28 6.71
C ILE A 14 -21.72 22.57 6.07
N ILE A 15 -22.84 23.13 6.53
CA ILE A 15 -23.35 24.42 6.07
C ILE A 15 -22.43 25.57 6.53
N PHE A 16 -21.89 25.55 7.75
CA PHE A 16 -20.98 26.58 8.25
C PHE A 16 -19.49 26.38 7.88
N SER A 17 -19.05 25.16 7.59
CA SER A 17 -17.68 24.88 7.09
C SER A 17 -17.55 25.03 5.57
N SER A 18 -18.68 25.06 4.85
CA SER A 18 -18.74 25.49 3.45
C SER A 18 -18.93 27.00 3.32
N CYS A 19 -19.45 27.68 4.35
CA CYS A 19 -19.31 29.13 4.50
C CYS A 19 -17.84 29.44 4.80
N GLY A 20 -17.15 30.12 3.87
CA GLY A 20 -15.75 30.48 4.04
C GLY A 20 -15.49 31.10 5.42
N ASN A 21 -14.39 30.67 6.06
CA ASN A 21 -14.00 31.07 7.41
C ASN A 21 -14.01 32.61 7.53
N SER A 22 -15.03 33.18 8.19
CA SER A 22 -15.20 34.63 8.38
C SER A 22 -14.03 35.28 9.13
N ASN A 23 -13.21 34.48 9.81
CA ASN A 23 -11.98 34.88 10.49
C ASN A 23 -10.84 35.31 9.54
N ALA A 24 -11.01 35.24 8.22
CA ALA A 24 -10.01 35.61 7.22
C ALA A 24 -10.35 36.91 6.45
N VAL A 25 -11.25 37.74 7.00
CA VAL A 25 -11.63 39.02 6.42
C VAL A 25 -11.23 40.18 7.34
N ASP A 26 -10.38 41.07 6.84
CA ASP A 26 -9.96 42.28 7.53
C ASP A 26 -10.70 43.50 6.97
N VAL A 27 -11.26 44.32 7.86
CA VAL A 27 -12.02 45.54 7.54
C VAL A 27 -11.28 46.77 8.05
N TYR A 28 -11.15 47.79 7.21
CA TYR A 28 -10.39 49.01 7.54
C TYR A 28 -11.30 50.24 7.48
N SER A 29 -11.37 51.02 8.58
CA SER A 29 -12.26 52.20 8.69
C SER A 29 -11.56 53.55 8.55
N THR A 30 -10.23 53.59 8.41
CA THR A 30 -9.45 54.81 8.18
C THR A 30 -8.25 54.52 7.27
N LYS A 31 -7.80 55.53 6.49
CA LYS A 31 -6.62 55.43 5.59
C LYS A 31 -5.49 54.72 6.33
N PRO A 32 -5.07 53.51 5.90
CA PRO A 32 -3.87 52.91 6.46
C PRO A 32 -2.71 53.87 6.18
N SER A 33 -2.09 54.39 7.23
CA SER A 33 -0.80 55.05 7.16
C SER A 33 0.24 53.98 6.86
N ASN A 34 0.35 53.59 5.60
CA ASN A 34 1.59 53.20 4.95
C ASN A 34 1.37 53.00 3.45
N LEU A 35 2.39 53.44 2.72
CA LEU A 35 2.47 53.57 1.27
C LEU A 35 1.93 52.34 0.52
N PHE A 36 1.25 52.65 -0.58
CA PHE A 36 1.02 51.76 -1.72
C PHE A 36 2.18 50.77 -1.89
N GLU A 37 1.90 49.47 -1.72
CA GLU A 37 2.54 48.53 -2.62
C GLU A 37 1.93 48.86 -3.99
N GLU A 38 2.63 49.65 -4.80
CA GLU A 38 2.40 49.69 -6.25
C GLU A 38 2.67 48.28 -6.77
N ILE A 39 1.65 47.44 -6.66
CA ILE A 39 1.58 46.22 -7.44
C ILE A 39 1.56 46.70 -8.89
N ILE A 40 2.63 46.42 -9.63
CA ILE A 40 2.84 46.82 -11.01
C ILE A 40 1.79 46.09 -11.87
N TRP A 41 0.59 46.66 -11.94
CA TRP A 41 -0.42 46.28 -12.89
C TRP A 41 0.04 46.74 -14.29
N GLY A 42 -0.16 45.91 -15.31
CA GLY A 42 0.14 46.28 -16.69
C GLY A 42 -0.71 47.45 -17.20
N LYS A 43 -0.53 47.86 -18.46
CA LYS A 43 -1.39 48.86 -19.10
C LYS A 43 -2.86 48.40 -19.03
N PRO A 44 -3.79 49.22 -18.51
CA PRO A 44 -5.19 48.83 -18.39
C PRO A 44 -5.84 48.66 -19.76
N ILE A 45 -6.75 47.70 -19.83
CA ILE A 45 -7.68 47.55 -20.95
C ILE A 45 -8.90 48.42 -20.63
N ASP A 46 -9.17 49.43 -21.46
CA ASP A 46 -10.37 50.24 -21.33
C ASP A 46 -11.58 49.48 -21.86
N LEU A 47 -12.53 49.22 -20.97
CA LEU A 47 -13.76 48.51 -21.25
C LEU A 47 -14.98 49.41 -21.18
N SER A 48 -14.81 50.73 -21.05
CA SER A 48 -15.93 51.67 -21.00
C SER A 48 -16.68 51.68 -22.34
N PRO A 49 -18.00 51.41 -22.37
CA PRO A 49 -18.78 51.49 -23.60
C PRO A 49 -19.11 52.95 -23.93
N LYS A 50 -18.87 53.37 -25.16
CA LYS A 50 -19.20 54.73 -25.64
C LYS A 50 -20.59 54.84 -26.26
N THR A 51 -21.15 53.73 -26.73
CA THR A 51 -22.49 53.63 -27.34
C THR A 51 -23.12 52.29 -26.98
N ASN A 52 -24.43 52.13 -27.17
CA ASN A 52 -25.10 50.83 -26.98
C ASN A 52 -24.51 49.73 -27.88
N ASN A 53 -24.09 50.07 -29.11
CA ASN A 53 -23.43 49.11 -30.00
C ASN A 53 -22.02 48.74 -29.52
N ASP A 54 -21.29 49.69 -28.92
CA ASP A 54 -19.98 49.44 -28.31
C ASP A 54 -20.09 48.54 -27.07
N LEU A 55 -21.18 48.69 -26.31
CA LEU A 55 -21.49 47.83 -25.16
C LEU A 55 -21.59 46.36 -25.58
N ILE A 56 -22.39 46.04 -26.60
CA ILE A 56 -22.58 44.66 -27.07
C ILE A 56 -21.29 44.08 -27.68
N LYS A 57 -20.41 44.93 -28.23
CA LYS A 57 -19.10 44.50 -28.77
C LYS A 57 -18.08 44.20 -27.68
N LYS A 58 -18.03 45.01 -26.62
CA LYS A 58 -17.05 44.89 -25.53
C LYS A 58 -17.48 43.91 -24.44
N TRP A 59 -18.78 43.64 -24.32
CA TRP A 59 -19.35 42.91 -23.20
C TRP A 59 -20.47 41.97 -23.59
N VAL A 60 -20.58 40.85 -22.86
CA VAL A 60 -21.75 39.98 -22.92
C VAL A 60 -22.81 40.49 -21.92
N VAL A 61 -24.03 40.69 -22.42
CA VAL A 61 -25.21 41.11 -21.64
C VAL A 61 -26.09 39.88 -21.41
N TYR A 62 -26.40 39.52 -20.16
CA TYR A 62 -27.18 38.32 -19.85
C TYR A 62 -28.69 38.62 -19.76
N SER A 63 -29.07 39.74 -19.14
CA SER A 63 -30.47 40.19 -18.95
C SER A 63 -30.56 41.67 -18.53
N GLY A 64 -31.72 42.29 -18.78
CA GLY A 64 -32.06 43.66 -18.33
C GLY A 64 -31.94 44.76 -19.39
N ALA A 65 -32.53 45.93 -19.10
CA ALA A 65 -32.55 47.10 -19.99
C ALA A 65 -31.50 48.15 -19.61
N TRP A 66 -30.77 48.66 -20.61
CA TRP A 66 -29.61 49.53 -20.41
C TRP A 66 -29.45 50.56 -21.53
N HIS A 67 -28.85 51.70 -21.20
CA HIS A 67 -28.35 52.63 -22.20
C HIS A 67 -27.00 53.21 -21.82
N VAL A 68 -26.25 53.66 -22.84
CA VAL A 68 -25.10 54.52 -22.66
C VAL A 68 -25.53 55.96 -22.91
N LYS A 69 -25.51 56.80 -21.88
CA LYS A 69 -25.83 58.23 -21.96
C LYS A 69 -24.70 59.02 -21.31
N ASN A 70 -24.18 60.03 -22.02
CA ASN A 70 -23.05 60.84 -21.56
C ASN A 70 -21.83 60.00 -21.13
N GLU A 71 -21.50 58.96 -21.90
CA GLU A 71 -20.42 57.99 -21.61
C GLU A 71 -20.60 57.19 -20.30
N ARG A 72 -21.79 57.23 -19.70
CA ARG A 72 -22.17 56.44 -18.53
C ARG A 72 -23.12 55.33 -18.95
N LEU A 73 -22.81 54.10 -18.54
CA LEU A 73 -23.70 52.94 -18.64
C LEU A 73 -24.71 53.02 -17.51
N GLU A 74 -25.99 53.16 -17.82
CA GLU A 74 -27.07 53.37 -16.84
C GLU A 74 -28.15 52.28 -16.96
N THR A 75 -28.61 51.79 -15.81
CA THR A 75 -29.74 50.86 -15.72
C THR A 75 -31.08 51.56 -15.95
N LEU A 76 -31.91 50.97 -16.81
CA LEU A 76 -33.29 51.38 -17.04
C LEU A 76 -34.26 50.59 -16.15
N PRO A 77 -35.47 51.12 -15.88
CA PRO A 77 -36.51 50.38 -15.16
C PRO A 77 -36.90 49.09 -15.89
N VAL A 78 -37.13 48.03 -15.12
CA VAL A 78 -37.61 46.72 -15.60
C VAL A 78 -39.09 46.84 -15.98
N LYS A 79 -39.49 46.27 -17.12
CA LYS A 79 -40.93 46.18 -17.49
C LYS A 79 -41.60 45.07 -16.67
N GLU A 80 -42.88 45.23 -16.37
CA GLU A 80 -43.69 44.20 -15.66
C GLU A 80 -43.53 42.83 -16.33
N GLY A 81 -43.08 41.82 -15.57
CA GLY A 81 -42.91 40.43 -16.03
C GLY A 81 -41.49 40.05 -16.49
N GLU A 82 -40.52 40.96 -16.53
CA GLU A 82 -39.11 40.65 -16.78
C GLU A 82 -38.35 40.32 -15.47
N SER A 83 -37.32 39.46 -15.55
CA SER A 83 -36.53 39.07 -14.38
C SER A 83 -35.87 40.29 -13.73
N LEU A 84 -35.96 40.39 -12.41
CA LEU A 84 -35.36 41.45 -11.60
C LEU A 84 -33.83 41.53 -11.72
N GLU A 85 -33.16 40.52 -12.27
CA GLU A 85 -31.70 40.45 -12.29
C GLU A 85 -31.09 41.24 -13.47
N HIS A 86 -30.28 42.25 -13.17
CA HIS A 86 -29.47 42.95 -14.18
C HIS A 86 -28.00 42.52 -14.10
N ILE A 87 -27.56 41.68 -15.04
CA ILE A 87 -26.15 41.31 -15.15
C ILE A 87 -25.57 41.99 -16.38
N ILE A 88 -24.56 42.84 -16.20
CA ILE A 88 -23.64 43.17 -17.28
C ILE A 88 -22.22 43.25 -16.73
N LEU A 89 -21.31 42.52 -17.40
CA LEU A 89 -19.99 42.93 -17.87
C LEU A 89 -19.04 41.71 -17.83
N PHE A 90 -19.12 40.80 -18.82
CA PHE A 90 -18.18 39.65 -18.94
C PHE A 90 -17.01 39.89 -19.89
N LYS A 91 -15.80 39.53 -19.45
CA LYS A 91 -14.77 38.95 -20.31
C LYS A 91 -14.62 37.49 -19.87
N GLN A 92 -14.93 36.54 -20.77
CA GLN A 92 -14.72 35.12 -20.46
C GLN A 92 -13.22 34.88 -20.22
N ASN A 93 -12.88 34.01 -19.27
CA ASN A 93 -11.53 33.48 -19.10
C ASN A 93 -10.44 34.51 -18.69
N ILE A 94 -10.73 35.42 -17.75
CA ILE A 94 -9.67 36.20 -17.08
C ILE A 94 -8.89 35.23 -16.17
N PHE A 95 -7.73 34.76 -16.64
CA PHE A 95 -6.85 33.86 -15.90
C PHE A 95 -5.82 34.65 -15.08
N GLY A 96 -5.52 34.17 -13.87
CA GLY A 96 -4.50 34.75 -12.99
C GLY A 96 -5.01 35.88 -12.10
N ASP A 97 -4.11 36.80 -11.76
CA ASP A 97 -4.41 37.97 -10.93
C ASP A 97 -4.98 39.09 -11.78
N PHE A 98 -6.06 39.71 -11.31
CA PHE A 98 -6.69 40.81 -12.03
C PHE A 98 -7.24 41.86 -11.08
N ALA A 99 -7.39 43.09 -11.58
CA ALA A 99 -8.10 44.15 -10.91
C ALA A 99 -9.11 44.81 -11.86
N ILE A 100 -10.33 45.03 -11.38
CA ILE A 100 -11.35 45.81 -12.08
C ILE A 100 -11.51 47.13 -11.35
N GLU A 101 -11.27 48.22 -12.06
CA GLU A 101 -11.44 49.59 -11.58
C GLU A 101 -12.57 50.26 -12.37
N PHE A 102 -13.46 50.97 -11.69
CA PHE A 102 -14.57 51.66 -12.34
C PHE A 102 -15.07 52.80 -11.46
N ASN A 103 -15.70 53.78 -12.09
CA ASN A 103 -16.45 54.80 -11.38
C ASN A 103 -17.93 54.41 -11.37
N ALA A 104 -18.62 54.70 -10.28
CA ALA A 104 -20.05 54.45 -10.16
C ALA A 104 -20.76 55.47 -9.26
N ASN A 105 -22.06 55.64 -9.50
CA ASN A 105 -22.93 56.42 -8.63
C ASN A 105 -24.39 55.90 -8.64
N ILE A 106 -25.19 56.49 -7.76
CA ILE A 106 -26.64 56.35 -7.73
C ILE A 106 -27.24 57.71 -8.08
N LYS A 107 -28.06 57.79 -9.14
CA LYS A 107 -28.44 59.04 -9.81
C LYS A 107 -29.33 59.99 -8.99
N ASN A 108 -30.16 59.49 -8.08
CA ASN A 108 -31.02 60.33 -7.26
C ASN A 108 -31.51 59.56 -6.03
N GLN A 109 -32.18 60.26 -5.12
CA GLN A 109 -32.75 59.65 -3.91
C GLN A 109 -33.79 58.57 -4.25
N GLU A 110 -34.61 58.77 -5.30
CA GLU A 110 -35.58 57.77 -5.77
C GLU A 110 -34.90 56.43 -6.13
N ALA A 111 -33.79 56.48 -6.87
CA ALA A 111 -32.99 55.31 -7.23
C ALA A 111 -32.28 54.66 -6.02
N LEU A 112 -32.00 55.46 -4.98
CA LEU A 112 -31.47 54.96 -3.70
C LEU A 112 -32.58 54.25 -2.90
N ASP A 113 -33.79 54.79 -2.90
CA ASP A 113 -34.94 54.27 -2.14
C ASP A 113 -35.53 53.00 -2.78
N GLU A 114 -35.45 52.86 -4.11
CA GLU A 114 -35.82 51.62 -4.83
C GLU A 114 -34.92 50.42 -4.45
N GLY A 115 -33.77 50.66 -3.82
CA GLY A 115 -32.86 49.62 -3.33
C GLY A 115 -32.02 48.92 -4.41
N GLY A 116 -31.37 47.84 -4.01
CA GLY A 116 -30.54 46.97 -4.86
C GLY A 116 -29.05 47.33 -4.91
N ASP A 117 -28.26 46.42 -5.47
CA ASP A 117 -26.80 46.39 -5.22
C ASP A 117 -25.99 46.94 -6.40
N LEU A 118 -24.81 47.50 -6.12
CA LEU A 118 -23.77 47.80 -7.10
C LEU A 118 -22.60 46.84 -6.86
N SER A 119 -22.39 45.84 -7.71
CA SER A 119 -21.54 44.70 -7.36
C SER A 119 -20.44 44.37 -8.35
N VAL A 120 -19.40 43.72 -7.85
CA VAL A 120 -18.34 43.08 -8.63
C VAL A 120 -18.42 41.57 -8.42
N ILE A 121 -18.63 40.81 -9.49
CA ILE A 121 -18.54 39.35 -9.48
C ILE A 121 -17.09 38.93 -9.67
N LEU A 122 -16.57 38.21 -8.68
CA LEU A 122 -15.17 37.82 -8.58
C LEU A 122 -14.91 36.39 -9.02
N SER A 123 -15.97 35.57 -9.06
CA SER A 123 -15.96 34.18 -9.50
C SER A 123 -17.40 33.66 -9.52
N ALA A 124 -17.89 33.22 -10.67
CA ALA A 124 -19.19 32.55 -10.78
C ALA A 124 -19.14 31.30 -11.67
N ASP A 125 -20.10 30.41 -11.45
CA ASP A 125 -20.42 29.31 -12.37
C ASP A 125 -21.16 29.81 -13.62
N ASP A 126 -21.37 28.91 -14.58
CA ASP A 126 -21.92 29.30 -15.89
C ASP A 126 -23.37 29.77 -15.82
N LYS A 127 -24.12 29.38 -14.78
CA LYS A 127 -25.51 29.79 -14.57
C LYS A 127 -25.67 30.99 -13.64
N LEU A 128 -24.58 31.47 -13.03
CA LEU A 128 -24.56 32.52 -12.00
C LEU A 128 -25.33 32.18 -10.71
N GLU A 129 -25.79 30.94 -10.58
CA GLU A 129 -26.42 30.39 -9.37
C GLU A 129 -25.38 30.32 -8.24
N LYS A 130 -24.13 30.03 -8.60
CA LYS A 130 -23.01 29.90 -7.67
C LYS A 130 -21.98 30.98 -7.91
N ARG A 131 -22.16 32.13 -7.27
CA ARG A 131 -21.26 33.28 -7.36
C ARG A 131 -20.64 33.73 -6.04
N TYR A 132 -19.45 34.30 -6.19
CA TYR A 132 -18.76 35.13 -5.21
C TYR A 132 -18.81 36.56 -5.71
N ASP A 133 -19.56 37.40 -5.02
CA ASP A 133 -19.74 38.79 -5.37
C ASP A 133 -19.44 39.71 -4.19
N LEU A 134 -19.00 40.90 -4.54
CA LEU A 134 -18.79 42.00 -3.64
C LEU A 134 -19.83 43.05 -3.97
N GLN A 135 -20.80 43.22 -3.09
CA GLN A 135 -21.90 44.17 -3.23
C GLN A 135 -21.56 45.48 -2.53
N LEU A 136 -21.77 46.60 -3.19
CA LEU A 136 -21.62 47.95 -2.67
C LEU A 136 -23.02 48.54 -2.59
N GLY A 137 -23.39 49.08 -1.42
CA GLY A 137 -24.77 49.47 -1.17
C GLY A 137 -25.72 48.28 -0.92
N GLY A 138 -25.19 47.10 -0.57
CA GLY A 138 -26.04 45.96 -0.22
C GLY A 138 -26.76 46.18 1.11
N LEU A 139 -28.00 45.67 1.24
CA LEU A 139 -28.92 45.87 2.37
C LEU A 139 -29.16 47.37 2.66
N ASP A 140 -30.21 47.95 2.08
CA ASP A 140 -30.62 49.36 2.25
C ASP A 140 -29.56 50.41 1.86
N ASN A 141 -28.64 50.12 0.91
CA ASN A 141 -27.60 51.05 0.47
C ASN A 141 -26.60 51.48 1.56
N LYS A 142 -26.48 50.70 2.64
CA LYS A 142 -25.68 51.04 3.83
C LYS A 142 -24.38 50.24 4.00
N PHE A 143 -24.19 49.16 3.25
CA PHE A 143 -23.06 48.27 3.47
C PHE A 143 -22.31 47.90 2.19
N ALA A 144 -21.01 47.64 2.35
CA ALA A 144 -20.26 46.78 1.43
C ALA A 144 -20.27 45.35 1.98
N VAL A 145 -20.69 44.37 1.17
CA VAL A 145 -20.88 42.97 1.59
C VAL A 145 -20.15 42.04 0.64
N ILE A 146 -19.31 41.13 1.16
CA ILE A 146 -18.89 39.96 0.38
C ILE A 146 -19.98 38.90 0.55
N GLN A 147 -20.48 38.37 -0.56
CA GLN A 147 -21.43 37.26 -0.56
C GLN A 147 -20.86 36.02 -1.24
N MET A 148 -21.25 34.86 -0.70
CA MET A 148 -21.10 33.55 -1.33
C MET A 148 -22.48 32.91 -1.39
N TYR A 149 -23.00 32.63 -2.58
CA TYR A 149 -24.30 31.95 -2.74
C TYR A 149 -25.44 32.64 -1.96
N ASN A 150 -25.52 33.97 -2.05
CA ASN A 150 -26.46 34.83 -1.32
C ASN A 150 -26.29 34.84 0.22
N LEU A 151 -25.18 34.30 0.74
CA LEU A 151 -24.84 34.35 2.16
C LEU A 151 -23.76 35.42 2.40
N PRO A 152 -24.01 36.42 3.26
CA PRO A 152 -23.02 37.45 3.58
C PRO A 152 -21.87 36.85 4.40
N MET A 153 -20.65 36.95 3.87
CA MET A 153 -19.42 36.52 4.53
C MET A 153 -18.81 37.61 5.42
N ALA A 154 -18.95 38.88 5.04
CA ALA A 154 -18.48 40.05 5.80
C ALA A 154 -19.27 41.30 5.40
N LYS A 155 -19.44 42.25 6.34
CA LYS A 155 -20.15 43.52 6.15
C LYS A 155 -19.31 44.70 6.64
N ILE A 156 -19.29 45.79 5.88
CA ILE A 156 -18.65 47.05 6.24
C ILE A 156 -19.69 48.16 6.16
N ASN A 157 -19.77 49.01 7.18
CA ASN A 157 -20.58 50.23 7.11
C ASN A 157 -20.03 51.14 6.02
N PHE A 158 -20.77 51.26 4.92
CA PHE A 158 -20.41 52.06 3.77
C PHE A 158 -21.69 52.59 3.12
N ILE A 159 -21.97 53.87 3.31
CA ILE A 159 -23.22 54.50 2.86
C ILE A 159 -22.94 55.19 1.52
N LEU A 160 -23.65 54.78 0.48
CA LEU A 160 -23.65 55.48 -0.80
C LEU A 160 -24.56 56.72 -0.70
N GLU A 161 -24.10 57.82 -1.26
CA GLU A 161 -24.88 59.07 -1.31
C GLU A 161 -25.42 59.27 -2.72
N PRO A 162 -26.66 59.77 -2.88
CA PRO A 162 -27.21 60.07 -4.19
C PRO A 162 -26.38 61.17 -4.85
N ASN A 163 -26.17 61.06 -6.17
CA ASN A 163 -25.37 61.98 -6.99
C ASN A 163 -23.89 62.10 -6.64
N LYS A 164 -23.36 61.25 -5.74
CA LYS A 164 -21.93 61.23 -5.43
C LYS A 164 -21.22 60.18 -6.28
N ASP A 165 -20.19 60.63 -6.98
CA ASP A 165 -19.35 59.78 -7.81
C ASP A 165 -18.29 59.10 -6.93
N TYR A 166 -18.24 57.77 -6.99
CA TYR A 166 -17.28 56.94 -6.27
C TYR A 166 -16.35 56.21 -7.24
N LYS A 167 -15.08 56.07 -6.88
CA LYS A 167 -14.12 55.24 -7.63
C LYS A 167 -13.86 53.93 -6.89
N PHE A 168 -14.27 52.83 -7.48
CA PHE A 168 -14.06 51.49 -6.93
C PHE A 168 -12.93 50.75 -7.64
N ARG A 169 -12.24 49.90 -6.89
CA ARG A 169 -11.28 48.93 -7.42
C ARG A 169 -11.33 47.64 -6.63
N ALA A 170 -11.61 46.53 -7.30
CA ALA A 170 -11.54 45.19 -6.72
C ALA A 170 -10.35 44.44 -7.32
N GLU A 171 -9.50 43.87 -6.48
CA GLU A 171 -8.30 43.12 -6.88
C GLU A 171 -8.37 41.68 -6.40
N ARG A 172 -8.18 40.72 -7.30
CA ARG A 172 -7.96 39.31 -6.97
C ARG A 172 -6.49 38.96 -7.19
N ILE A 173 -5.83 38.50 -6.14
CA ILE A 173 -4.42 38.11 -6.12
C ILE A 173 -4.29 36.71 -5.49
N GLY A 174 -4.14 35.68 -6.33
CA GLY A 174 -4.17 34.28 -5.91
C GLY A 174 -5.51 33.94 -5.23
N ASP A 175 -5.45 33.56 -3.96
CA ASP A 175 -6.61 33.31 -3.09
C ASP A 175 -7.01 34.53 -2.23
N LYS A 176 -6.41 35.71 -2.46
CA LYS A 176 -6.75 36.95 -1.77
C LYS A 176 -7.60 37.88 -2.64
N LEU A 177 -8.47 38.61 -1.99
CA LEU A 177 -9.33 39.66 -2.54
C LEU A 177 -9.10 40.96 -1.78
N ASN A 178 -8.94 42.07 -2.49
CA ASN A 178 -8.89 43.42 -1.91
C ASN A 178 -9.96 44.31 -2.55
N LEU A 179 -10.60 45.17 -1.77
CA LEU A 179 -11.48 46.23 -2.25
C LEU A 179 -10.95 47.59 -1.85
N PHE A 180 -11.00 48.51 -2.79
CA PHE A 180 -10.71 49.92 -2.59
C PHE A 180 -11.88 50.79 -3.02
N CYS A 181 -12.13 51.87 -2.26
CA CYS A 181 -13.02 52.96 -2.61
C CYS A 181 -12.27 54.28 -2.47
N ASP A 182 -12.28 55.12 -3.50
CA ASP A 182 -11.57 56.40 -3.57
C ASP A 182 -10.10 56.30 -3.14
N GLY A 183 -9.46 55.19 -3.52
CA GLY A 183 -8.07 54.86 -3.19
C GLY A 183 -7.83 54.33 -1.78
N VAL A 184 -8.85 54.24 -0.93
CA VAL A 184 -8.77 53.65 0.41
C VAL A 184 -9.12 52.17 0.34
N LYS A 185 -8.21 51.30 0.81
CA LYS A 185 -8.51 49.87 0.97
C LYS A 185 -9.53 49.70 2.09
N VAL A 186 -10.73 49.27 1.75
CA VAL A 186 -11.83 49.10 2.71
C VAL A 186 -11.95 47.66 3.19
N LEU A 187 -11.52 46.68 2.37
CA LEU A 187 -11.65 45.26 2.68
C LEU A 187 -10.48 44.43 2.13
N THR A 188 -10.05 43.41 2.90
CA THR A 188 -9.26 42.28 2.40
C THR A 188 -9.86 40.94 2.86
N SER A 189 -9.93 39.95 1.98
CA SER A 189 -10.40 38.59 2.29
C SER A 189 -9.51 37.51 1.67
N LYS A 190 -9.28 36.39 2.36
CA LYS A 190 -8.56 35.24 1.80
C LYS A 190 -9.48 34.01 1.71
N ASN A 191 -9.72 33.51 0.51
CA ASN A 191 -10.54 32.33 0.26
C ASN A 191 -10.05 31.51 -0.94
N GLN A 192 -9.73 30.23 -0.72
CA GLN A 192 -9.27 29.30 -1.76
C GLN A 192 -10.26 29.09 -2.91
N TYR A 193 -11.56 29.31 -2.67
CA TYR A 193 -12.60 29.11 -3.67
C TYR A 193 -12.68 30.23 -4.71
N PHE A 194 -12.05 31.39 -4.46
CA PHE A 194 -11.88 32.43 -5.48
C PHE A 194 -11.16 31.91 -6.73
N LEU A 195 -10.43 30.79 -6.64
CA LEU A 195 -9.72 30.16 -7.76
C LEU A 195 -10.61 29.34 -8.71
N SER A 196 -11.90 29.12 -8.39
CA SER A 196 -12.71 28.07 -9.03
C SER A 196 -13.73 28.54 -10.09
N GLY A 197 -14.01 29.83 -10.22
CA GLY A 197 -15.00 30.35 -11.18
C GLY A 197 -14.46 30.66 -12.57
N ARG A 198 -15.35 30.60 -13.56
CA ARG A 198 -15.06 30.87 -14.98
C ARG A 198 -15.58 32.22 -15.45
N LYS A 199 -16.47 32.85 -14.68
CA LYS A 199 -17.12 34.12 -14.99
C LYS A 199 -16.76 35.21 -13.96
N ASN A 200 -16.26 36.35 -14.42
CA ASN A 200 -15.87 37.52 -13.61
C ASN A 200 -16.40 38.79 -14.28
N GLY A 201 -16.84 39.79 -13.52
CA GLY A 201 -17.49 40.98 -14.10
C GLY A 201 -18.09 41.95 -13.10
N LEU A 202 -18.90 42.89 -13.59
CA LEU A 202 -19.77 43.73 -12.74
C LEU A 202 -21.20 43.18 -12.74
N TYR A 203 -21.97 43.53 -11.72
CA TYR A 203 -23.36 43.14 -11.52
C TYR A 203 -24.10 44.29 -10.85
N THR A 204 -25.38 44.50 -11.16
CA THR A 204 -26.15 45.53 -10.49
C THR A 204 -27.61 45.14 -10.36
N TYR A 205 -28.32 45.73 -9.41
CA TYR A 205 -29.74 45.54 -9.27
C TYR A 205 -30.41 46.88 -8.94
N GLY A 206 -31.47 47.26 -9.66
CA GLY A 206 -32.20 48.51 -9.46
C GLY A 206 -31.85 49.65 -10.43
N LYS A 207 -32.82 50.56 -10.62
CA LYS A 207 -32.78 51.68 -11.57
C LYS A 207 -31.76 52.75 -11.15
N GLY A 208 -31.27 53.53 -12.13
CA GLY A 208 -30.51 54.75 -11.86
C GLY A 208 -29.10 54.53 -11.31
N LYS A 209 -28.56 53.32 -11.43
CA LYS A 209 -27.16 53.00 -11.10
C LYS A 209 -26.30 53.18 -12.35
N GLN A 210 -25.23 53.94 -12.23
CA GLN A 210 -24.37 54.28 -13.38
C GLN A 210 -22.95 53.76 -13.20
N PHE A 211 -22.33 53.32 -14.29
CA PHE A 211 -20.92 52.92 -14.37
C PHE A 211 -20.20 53.67 -15.49
N TRP A 212 -18.96 54.10 -15.26
CA TRP A 212 -18.10 54.67 -16.30
C TRP A 212 -16.62 54.46 -15.97
N ASN A 213 -15.74 54.77 -16.93
CA ASN A 213 -14.28 54.65 -16.76
C ASN A 213 -13.86 53.24 -16.27
N ILE A 214 -14.44 52.21 -16.88
CA ILE A 214 -14.24 50.81 -16.51
C ILE A 214 -12.91 50.33 -17.11
N LYS A 215 -11.98 49.94 -16.25
CA LYS A 215 -10.63 49.48 -16.61
C LYS A 215 -10.38 48.11 -16.02
N LEU A 216 -9.86 47.22 -16.86
CA LEU A 216 -9.36 45.92 -16.44
C LEU A 216 -7.84 45.92 -16.45
N TYR A 217 -7.26 45.60 -15.31
CA TYR A 217 -5.83 45.34 -15.15
C TYR A 217 -5.63 43.84 -15.02
N GLU A 218 -4.79 43.27 -15.87
CA GLU A 218 -4.40 41.87 -15.79
C GLU A 218 -2.92 41.79 -15.42
N ARG A 219 -2.59 41.05 -14.35
CA ARG A 219 -1.21 40.72 -14.02
C ARG A 219 -0.98 39.28 -14.45
N ARG A 220 -0.19 39.10 -15.50
CA ARG A 220 0.32 37.80 -15.91
C ARG A 220 1.32 37.30 -14.85
N MET A 221 0.84 36.66 -13.79
CA MET A 221 1.66 35.72 -13.04
C MET A 221 2.02 34.54 -13.95
N ARG A 222 3.20 33.92 -13.79
CA ARG A 222 3.56 32.69 -14.52
C ARG A 222 2.62 31.57 -14.07
N GLY A 223 1.49 31.43 -14.76
CA GLY A 223 0.30 30.70 -14.28
C GLY A 223 0.50 29.18 -14.14
N HIS A 224 1.54 28.61 -14.73
CA HIS A 224 1.79 27.17 -14.65
C HIS A 224 2.03 26.64 -13.22
N ASP A 225 2.63 27.39 -12.29
CA ASP A 225 3.02 26.82 -10.98
C ASP A 225 1.82 26.52 -10.07
N LEU A 226 0.73 27.28 -10.19
CA LEU A 226 -0.54 27.03 -9.49
C LEU A 226 -1.32 25.87 -10.12
N GLU A 227 -1.32 25.79 -11.45
CA GLU A 227 -1.92 24.70 -12.20
C GLU A 227 -1.21 23.37 -11.89
N LEU A 228 0.13 23.37 -11.88
CA LEU A 228 0.95 22.22 -11.47
C LEU A 228 0.58 21.72 -10.06
N LYS A 229 0.47 22.61 -9.07
CA LYS A 229 0.08 22.22 -7.69
C LYS A 229 -1.30 21.57 -7.62
N SER A 230 -2.22 21.97 -8.49
CA SER A 230 -3.58 21.44 -8.52
C SER A 230 -3.59 20.01 -9.07
N VAL A 231 -2.81 19.77 -10.14
CA VAL A 231 -2.63 18.42 -10.70
C VAL A 231 -1.81 17.53 -9.74
N ASP A 232 -0.80 18.09 -9.06
CA ASP A 232 0.06 17.36 -8.10
C ASP A 232 -0.73 16.72 -6.94
N ARG A 233 -1.89 17.29 -6.56
CA ARG A 233 -2.81 16.70 -5.56
C ARG A 233 -3.47 15.42 -6.07
N LEU A 234 -3.82 15.36 -7.35
CA LEU A 234 -4.37 14.16 -7.98
C LEU A 234 -3.27 13.11 -8.17
N LEU A 235 -2.10 13.55 -8.63
CA LEU A 235 -0.90 12.72 -8.77
C LEU A 235 -0.53 12.02 -7.46
N SER A 236 -0.54 12.74 -6.34
CA SER A 236 -0.21 12.19 -5.02
C SER A 236 -1.13 11.03 -4.62
N LYS A 237 -2.42 11.08 -4.99
CA LYS A 237 -3.36 9.97 -4.74
C LYS A 237 -3.01 8.74 -5.56
N VAL A 238 -2.65 8.93 -6.83
CA VAL A 238 -2.22 7.83 -7.72
C VAL A 238 -0.94 7.19 -7.21
N ILE A 239 0.07 7.98 -6.81
CA ILE A 239 1.34 7.44 -6.29
C ILE A 239 1.13 6.64 -5.00
N GLN A 240 0.28 7.13 -4.08
CA GLN A 240 0.04 6.46 -2.79
C GLN A 240 -0.84 5.20 -2.92
N SER A 241 -1.73 5.14 -3.91
CA SER A 241 -2.63 4.00 -4.11
C SER A 241 -2.91 3.76 -5.60
N PRO A 242 -1.91 3.25 -6.35
CA PRO A 242 -1.97 3.17 -7.81
C PRO A 242 -3.17 2.38 -8.31
N ASN A 243 -3.47 1.24 -7.68
CA ASN A 243 -4.57 0.36 -8.08
C ASN A 243 -5.95 1.02 -7.90
N LYS A 244 -6.13 1.82 -6.84
CA LYS A 244 -7.40 2.50 -6.55
C LYS A 244 -7.67 3.66 -7.50
N PHE A 245 -6.63 4.39 -7.87
CA PHE A 245 -6.75 5.64 -8.63
C PHE A 245 -6.22 5.56 -10.07
N ARG A 246 -5.92 4.36 -10.58
CA ARG A 246 -5.42 4.12 -11.95
C ARG A 246 -6.23 4.85 -13.03
N LYS A 247 -7.56 4.86 -12.91
CA LYS A 247 -8.48 5.51 -13.86
C LYS A 247 -8.29 7.03 -13.96
N ILE A 248 -7.74 7.69 -12.93
CA ILE A 248 -7.51 9.15 -12.91
C ILE A 248 -6.23 9.52 -13.67
N SER A 249 -5.33 8.57 -13.94
CA SER A 249 -4.06 8.82 -14.63
C SER A 249 -4.23 9.45 -16.02
N GLY A 250 -5.27 9.08 -16.77
CA GLY A 250 -5.60 9.69 -18.06
C GLY A 250 -5.86 11.19 -17.93
N SER A 251 -6.70 11.59 -16.98
CA SER A 251 -7.00 13.00 -16.72
C SER A 251 -5.77 13.79 -16.27
N ILE A 252 -4.86 13.18 -15.50
CA ILE A 252 -3.60 13.82 -15.10
C ILE A 252 -2.71 14.11 -16.32
N ARG A 253 -2.59 13.17 -17.27
CA ARG A 253 -1.83 13.38 -18.53
C ARG A 253 -2.40 14.55 -19.31
N THR A 254 -3.70 14.54 -19.57
CA THR A 254 -4.39 15.62 -20.30
C THR A 254 -4.21 16.98 -19.62
N LEU A 255 -4.40 17.07 -18.30
CA LEU A 255 -4.23 18.33 -17.57
C LEU A 255 -2.79 18.87 -17.68
N TYR A 256 -1.78 18.00 -17.59
CA TYR A 256 -0.39 18.42 -17.78
C TYR A 256 -0.06 18.81 -19.23
N GLU A 257 -0.64 18.14 -20.23
CA GLU A 257 -0.52 18.52 -21.65
C GLU A 257 -1.16 19.88 -21.93
N GLU A 258 -2.34 20.14 -21.37
CA GLU A 258 -3.01 21.44 -21.41
C GLU A 258 -2.12 22.54 -20.81
N ILE A 259 -1.48 22.28 -19.67
CA ILE A 259 -0.50 23.21 -19.07
C ILE A 259 0.66 23.47 -20.04
N ILE A 260 1.26 22.44 -20.66
CA ILE A 260 2.35 22.64 -21.63
C ILE A 260 1.88 23.51 -22.81
N PHE A 261 0.70 23.22 -23.35
CA PHE A 261 0.13 23.94 -24.48
C PHE A 261 -0.17 25.41 -24.14
N SER A 262 -0.63 25.68 -22.92
CA SER A 262 -0.91 27.03 -22.43
C SER A 262 0.34 27.88 -22.19
N TYR A 263 1.51 27.25 -22.00
CA TYR A 263 2.76 27.93 -21.67
C TYR A 263 3.93 27.48 -22.57
N PRO A 264 3.85 27.66 -23.90
CA PRO A 264 4.81 27.08 -24.86
C PRO A 264 6.21 27.69 -24.78
N ASN A 265 6.34 28.89 -24.19
CA ASN A 265 7.60 29.63 -24.10
C ASN A 265 8.27 29.52 -22.72
N GLU A 266 7.76 28.68 -21.82
CA GLU A 266 8.31 28.55 -20.47
C GLU A 266 9.47 27.56 -20.41
N PRO A 267 10.71 28.05 -20.19
CA PRO A 267 11.88 27.19 -20.18
C PRO A 267 11.76 26.17 -19.05
N LYS A 268 12.06 24.90 -19.35
CA LYS A 268 12.04 23.75 -18.42
C LYS A 268 10.66 23.35 -17.86
N LEU A 269 9.55 23.94 -18.32
CA LEU A 269 8.22 23.52 -17.87
C LEU A 269 7.91 22.08 -18.30
N ARG A 270 8.22 21.76 -19.56
CA ARG A 270 8.08 20.41 -20.11
C ARG A 270 8.88 19.38 -19.30
N ASP A 271 10.12 19.71 -18.94
CA ASP A 271 10.98 18.86 -18.11
C ASP A 271 10.36 18.60 -16.73
N ARG A 272 9.86 19.65 -16.07
CA ARG A 272 9.20 19.56 -14.75
C ARG A 272 7.94 18.70 -14.78
N ILE A 273 7.20 18.71 -15.88
CA ILE A 273 6.00 17.90 -16.09
C ILE A 273 6.36 16.45 -16.42
N ASN A 274 7.33 16.24 -17.31
CA ASN A 274 7.80 14.91 -17.68
C ASN A 274 8.33 14.14 -16.46
N LEU A 275 8.99 14.82 -15.50
CA LEU A 275 9.43 14.20 -14.25
C LEU A 275 8.27 13.70 -13.37
N ARG A 276 7.17 14.47 -13.31
CA ARG A 276 5.94 14.10 -12.57
C ARG A 276 5.25 12.92 -13.22
N LEU A 277 5.08 12.98 -14.54
CA LEU A 277 4.50 11.91 -15.34
C LEU A 277 5.32 10.63 -15.21
N ALA A 278 6.65 10.70 -15.33
CA ALA A 278 7.52 9.53 -15.17
C ALA A 278 7.37 8.88 -13.79
N THR A 279 7.23 9.68 -12.72
CA THR A 279 6.99 9.17 -11.36
C THR A 279 5.63 8.45 -11.26
N MET A 280 4.60 8.99 -11.92
CA MET A 280 3.28 8.35 -12.02
C MET A 280 3.37 7.03 -12.77
N GLU A 281 3.99 7.02 -13.95
CA GLU A 281 4.10 5.83 -14.82
C GLU A 281 4.87 4.70 -14.12
N ILE A 282 5.96 5.01 -13.40
CA ILE A 282 6.66 4.04 -12.55
C ILE A 282 5.73 3.44 -11.50
N SER A 283 4.88 4.26 -10.88
CA SER A 283 3.93 3.81 -9.84
C SER A 283 2.79 2.95 -10.43
N LEU A 284 2.46 3.14 -11.71
CA LEU A 284 1.45 2.40 -12.44
C LEU A 284 1.98 1.12 -13.11
N GLY A 285 3.30 0.91 -13.13
CA GLY A 285 3.94 -0.21 -13.83
C GLY A 285 4.21 0.04 -15.32
N ASN A 286 4.03 1.27 -15.81
CA ASN A 286 4.21 1.66 -17.21
C ASN A 286 5.68 2.11 -17.43
N PHE A 287 6.61 1.17 -17.29
CA PHE A 287 8.04 1.51 -17.16
C PHE A 287 8.66 2.06 -18.45
N LYS A 288 8.14 1.66 -19.63
CA LYS A 288 8.62 2.15 -20.93
C LYS A 288 8.28 3.62 -21.13
N GLU A 289 7.02 3.99 -20.87
CA GLU A 289 6.54 5.37 -20.93
C GLU A 289 7.32 6.27 -19.97
N ALA A 290 7.60 5.79 -18.76
CA ALA A 290 8.45 6.50 -17.81
C ALA A 290 9.87 6.76 -18.35
N SER A 291 10.48 5.74 -18.97
CA SER A 291 11.80 5.82 -19.58
C SER A 291 11.84 6.83 -20.73
N ASP A 292 10.83 6.85 -21.59
CA ASP A 292 10.73 7.76 -22.74
C ASP A 292 10.60 9.23 -22.26
N LEU A 293 9.73 9.48 -21.27
CA LEU A 293 9.58 10.80 -20.65
C LEU A 293 10.89 11.30 -20.04
N LEU A 294 11.62 10.44 -19.34
CA LEU A 294 12.89 10.80 -18.71
C LEU A 294 14.01 11.03 -19.74
N SER A 295 14.00 10.29 -20.84
CA SER A 295 15.00 10.42 -21.92
C SER A 295 14.84 11.74 -22.68
N SER A 296 13.64 12.31 -22.71
CA SER A 296 13.32 13.59 -23.39
C SER A 296 13.72 14.87 -22.64
N LEU A 297 14.32 14.76 -21.45
CA LEU A 297 14.65 15.92 -20.61
C LEU A 297 15.88 16.69 -21.15
N GLU A 298 15.74 17.99 -21.41
CA GLU A 298 16.78 18.84 -22.03
C GLU A 298 17.67 19.57 -21.02
N SER A 299 17.18 19.93 -19.82
CA SER A 299 17.99 20.61 -18.79
C SER A 299 17.52 20.37 -17.36
N SER A 300 18.24 19.57 -16.56
CA SER A 300 17.80 19.22 -15.21
C SER A 300 18.36 20.17 -14.14
N GLY A 301 17.51 21.11 -13.69
CA GLY A 301 17.65 21.67 -12.36
C GLY A 301 17.31 20.58 -11.34
N ASN A 302 18.29 20.23 -10.50
CA ASN A 302 18.33 19.08 -9.58
C ASN A 302 18.57 17.72 -10.27
N ASP A 303 19.78 17.53 -10.80
CA ASP A 303 20.23 16.31 -11.49
C ASP A 303 20.05 15.02 -10.65
N TYR A 304 20.07 15.13 -9.32
CA TYR A 304 19.96 13.97 -8.42
C TYR A 304 18.68 13.15 -8.61
N ASP A 305 17.51 13.77 -8.44
CA ASP A 305 16.22 13.08 -8.48
C ASP A 305 15.95 12.52 -9.88
N VAL A 306 16.37 13.26 -10.91
CA VAL A 306 16.28 12.85 -12.31
C VAL A 306 17.15 11.62 -12.58
N LEU A 307 18.40 11.59 -12.10
CA LEU A 307 19.30 10.46 -12.30
C LEU A 307 18.84 9.21 -11.57
N ILE A 308 18.27 9.35 -10.36
CA ILE A 308 17.69 8.23 -9.62
C ILE A 308 16.43 7.71 -10.30
N LEU A 309 15.53 8.57 -10.77
CA LEU A 309 14.34 8.16 -11.51
C LEU A 309 14.70 7.52 -12.85
N LYS A 310 15.68 8.07 -13.60
CA LYS A 310 16.24 7.46 -14.81
C LYS A 310 16.76 6.06 -14.53
N SER A 311 17.61 5.93 -13.52
CA SER A 311 18.16 4.63 -13.16
C SER A 311 17.09 3.62 -12.80
N LYS A 312 16.07 4.04 -12.03
CA LYS A 312 14.93 3.21 -11.66
C LYS A 312 14.10 2.77 -12.88
N ALA A 313 13.77 3.69 -13.78
CA ALA A 313 13.01 3.38 -14.98
C ALA A 313 13.76 2.39 -15.89
N PHE A 314 15.03 2.68 -16.19
CA PHE A 314 15.88 1.80 -16.98
C PHE A 314 16.02 0.40 -16.35
N PHE A 315 16.19 0.33 -15.03
CA PHE A 315 16.25 -0.95 -14.31
C PHE A 315 14.96 -1.76 -14.49
N LEU A 316 13.80 -1.12 -14.37
CA LEU A 316 12.49 -1.79 -14.44
C LEU A 316 12.13 -2.25 -15.86
N ILE A 317 12.68 -1.64 -16.91
CA ILE A 317 12.54 -2.12 -18.30
C ILE A 317 13.64 -3.10 -18.72
N GLY A 318 14.62 -3.40 -17.86
CA GLY A 318 15.73 -4.30 -18.16
C GLY A 318 16.92 -3.67 -18.91
N ASP A 319 16.97 -2.34 -19.05
CA ASP A 319 18.13 -1.61 -19.61
C ASP A 319 19.17 -1.35 -18.50
N PHE A 320 19.85 -2.40 -18.08
CA PHE A 320 20.75 -2.37 -16.92
C PHE A 320 22.00 -1.50 -17.13
N GLU A 321 22.49 -1.37 -18.37
CA GLU A 321 23.65 -0.53 -18.67
C GLU A 321 23.29 0.96 -18.52
N LYS A 322 22.18 1.44 -19.10
CA LYS A 322 21.74 2.83 -18.87
C LYS A 322 21.36 3.09 -17.42
N SER A 323 20.78 2.09 -16.76
CA SER A 323 20.50 2.17 -15.33
C SER A 323 21.77 2.37 -14.52
N LYS A 324 22.81 1.57 -14.77
CA LYS A 324 24.14 1.66 -14.15
C LYS A 324 24.82 2.99 -14.44
N GLN A 325 24.82 3.46 -15.69
CA GLN A 325 25.40 4.75 -16.07
C GLN A 325 24.75 5.92 -15.34
N SER A 326 23.41 5.94 -15.27
CA SER A 326 22.65 6.95 -14.52
C SER A 326 23.01 6.93 -13.04
N PHE A 327 23.18 5.74 -12.48
CA PHE A 327 23.52 5.53 -11.07
C PHE A 327 24.97 5.98 -10.76
N LEU A 328 25.92 5.67 -11.65
CA LEU A 328 27.31 6.12 -11.55
C LEU A 328 27.43 7.64 -11.65
N LYS A 329 26.68 8.26 -12.56
CA LYS A 329 26.64 9.72 -12.66
C LYS A 329 26.10 10.35 -11.37
N CYS A 330 25.03 9.78 -10.80
CA CYS A 330 24.51 10.21 -9.50
C CYS A 330 25.54 10.09 -8.38
N LEU A 331 26.23 8.94 -8.29
CA LEU A 331 27.32 8.70 -7.33
C LEU A 331 28.48 9.70 -7.45
N LYS A 332 28.83 10.08 -8.68
CA LYS A 332 29.92 11.01 -8.99
C LYS A 332 29.55 12.45 -8.61
N ASP A 333 28.37 12.89 -9.03
CA ASP A 333 27.94 14.28 -8.90
C ASP A 333 27.44 14.60 -7.48
N TYR A 334 27.05 13.57 -6.72
CA TYR A 334 26.49 13.70 -5.36
C TYR A 334 27.19 12.74 -4.39
N SER A 335 28.36 13.16 -3.90
CA SER A 335 29.24 12.39 -3.01
C SER A 335 28.63 12.06 -1.63
N ASN A 336 27.65 12.86 -1.16
CA ASN A 336 26.90 12.60 0.06
C ASN A 336 25.70 11.70 -0.23
N PHE A 337 25.99 10.41 -0.40
CA PHE A 337 24.99 9.37 -0.61
C PHE A 337 23.98 9.33 0.56
N GLN A 338 22.82 9.96 0.42
CA GLN A 338 21.82 10.01 1.48
C GLN A 338 21.15 8.64 1.67
N ALA A 339 20.83 8.29 2.92
CA ALA A 339 20.19 7.02 3.29
C ALA A 339 18.88 6.72 2.51
N GLY A 340 18.18 7.76 2.04
CA GLY A 340 16.96 7.61 1.22
C GLY A 340 17.21 6.93 -0.14
N THR A 341 18.38 7.12 -0.74
CA THR A 341 18.69 6.58 -2.07
C THR A 341 19.24 5.15 -2.03
N ALA A 342 19.94 4.78 -0.94
CA ALA A 342 20.18 3.38 -0.64
C ALA A 342 18.85 2.62 -0.45
N GLY A 343 17.82 3.30 0.11
CA GLY A 343 16.44 2.81 0.19
C GLY A 343 15.79 2.58 -1.18
N SER A 344 16.04 3.45 -2.17
CA SER A 344 15.56 3.29 -3.54
C SER A 344 16.21 2.10 -4.26
N ILE A 345 17.53 1.90 -4.12
CA ILE A 345 18.21 0.69 -4.61
C ILE A 345 17.66 -0.55 -3.92
N LYS A 346 17.50 -0.49 -2.59
CA LYS A 346 16.94 -1.58 -1.80
C LYS A 346 15.57 -1.99 -2.33
N ASN A 347 14.70 -1.03 -2.64
CA ASN A 347 13.37 -1.31 -3.17
C ASN A 347 13.42 -1.93 -4.58
N LEU A 348 14.34 -1.47 -5.44
CA LEU A 348 14.59 -2.08 -6.76
C LEU A 348 15.08 -3.52 -6.63
N LEU A 349 16.07 -3.73 -5.78
CA LEU A 349 16.70 -5.02 -5.53
C LEU A 349 15.84 -5.97 -4.68
N ILE A 350 14.76 -5.47 -4.08
CA ILE A 350 13.73 -6.26 -3.41
C ILE A 350 12.58 -6.68 -4.32
N SER A 351 12.47 -6.06 -5.49
CA SER A 351 11.47 -6.44 -6.50
C SER A 351 11.83 -7.74 -7.23
N THR A 352 10.84 -8.36 -7.87
CA THR A 352 11.02 -9.52 -8.77
C THR A 352 11.98 -9.23 -9.93
N HIS A 353 12.10 -7.97 -10.36
CA HIS A 353 13.04 -7.51 -11.39
C HIS A 353 14.51 -7.71 -10.98
N ALA A 354 14.81 -7.86 -9.69
CA ALA A 354 16.17 -8.21 -9.27
C ALA A 354 16.63 -9.57 -9.83
N ARG A 355 15.69 -10.48 -10.16
CA ARG A 355 15.98 -11.79 -10.77
C ARG A 355 16.46 -11.68 -12.22
N SER A 356 16.07 -10.63 -12.94
CA SER A 356 16.44 -10.45 -14.35
C SER A 356 17.78 -9.73 -14.54
N ILE A 357 18.44 -9.28 -13.46
CA ILE A 357 19.75 -8.63 -13.56
C ILE A 357 20.79 -9.61 -14.13
N PRO A 358 21.39 -9.32 -15.30
CA PRO A 358 22.46 -10.14 -15.85
C PRO A 358 23.69 -10.14 -14.95
N THR A 359 24.42 -11.26 -14.91
CA THR A 359 25.59 -11.48 -14.05
C THR A 359 26.60 -10.33 -14.07
N GLU A 360 26.85 -9.73 -15.24
CA GLU A 360 27.80 -8.62 -15.42
C GLU A 360 27.40 -7.32 -14.67
N TYR A 361 26.11 -7.12 -14.38
CA TYR A 361 25.62 -5.96 -13.63
C TYR A 361 25.37 -6.24 -12.15
N GLN A 362 25.25 -7.52 -11.76
CA GLN A 362 24.96 -7.92 -10.38
C GLN A 362 25.98 -7.34 -9.40
N GLY A 363 27.28 -7.43 -9.71
CA GLY A 363 28.34 -6.91 -8.86
C GLY A 363 28.22 -5.41 -8.60
N PHE A 364 27.80 -4.64 -9.61
CA PHE A 364 27.57 -3.20 -9.46
C PHE A 364 26.38 -2.91 -8.54
N PHE A 365 25.19 -3.43 -8.85
CA PHE A 365 23.98 -3.08 -8.10
C PHE A 365 24.00 -3.62 -6.68
N TRP A 366 24.33 -4.90 -6.50
CA TRP A 366 24.39 -5.52 -5.18
C TRP A 366 25.56 -4.99 -4.35
N GLY A 367 26.73 -4.77 -4.96
CA GLY A 367 27.87 -4.16 -4.29
C GLY A 367 27.60 -2.74 -3.82
N THR A 368 26.95 -1.93 -4.67
CA THR A 368 26.53 -0.56 -4.30
C THR A 368 25.55 -0.58 -3.14
N TYR A 369 24.56 -1.47 -3.17
CA TYR A 369 23.63 -1.64 -2.04
C TYR A 369 24.37 -2.01 -0.74
N LEU A 370 25.30 -2.96 -0.80
CA LEU A 370 26.06 -3.43 0.35
C LEU A 370 26.95 -2.34 0.95
N LYS A 371 27.65 -1.57 0.09
CA LYS A 371 28.58 -0.50 0.48
C LYS A 371 27.88 0.71 1.12
N HIS A 372 26.69 1.05 0.62
CA HIS A 372 25.98 2.26 1.02
C HIS A 372 24.87 2.03 2.06
N THR A 373 24.70 0.81 2.56
CA THR A 373 23.71 0.48 3.59
C THR A 373 24.39 0.01 4.87
N ILE A 374 23.95 0.50 6.04
CA ILE A 374 24.37 -0.04 7.34
C ILE A 374 23.53 -1.30 7.59
N LEU A 375 24.11 -2.47 7.34
CA LEU A 375 23.42 -3.75 7.46
C LEU A 375 23.89 -4.53 8.68
N LYS A 376 22.95 -4.83 9.59
CA LYS A 376 23.10 -5.97 10.52
C LYS A 376 22.87 -7.31 9.79
N LYS A 377 22.05 -7.30 8.73
CA LYS A 377 21.65 -8.48 7.95
C LYS A 377 21.79 -8.21 6.45
N ALA A 378 22.43 -9.13 5.75
CA ALA A 378 22.56 -9.18 4.30
C ALA A 378 21.64 -10.30 3.79
N ILE A 379 20.57 -9.96 3.07
CA ILE A 379 19.58 -10.92 2.58
C ILE A 379 19.51 -10.79 1.06
N PHE A 380 20.00 -11.82 0.37
CA PHE A 380 20.12 -11.96 -1.08
C PHE A 380 19.51 -13.28 -1.54
N ASN A 381 18.46 -13.75 -0.89
CA ASN A 381 17.78 -14.96 -1.31
C ASN A 381 17.02 -14.75 -2.64
N TYR A 382 17.03 -15.76 -3.52
CA TYR A 382 16.38 -15.72 -4.84
C TYR A 382 16.80 -14.52 -5.70
N ALA A 383 18.08 -14.15 -5.63
CA ALA A 383 18.65 -12.98 -6.33
C ALA A 383 19.30 -13.32 -7.68
N ASN A 384 19.16 -14.58 -8.14
CA ASN A 384 19.76 -15.11 -9.36
C ASN A 384 21.29 -14.93 -9.41
N LEU A 385 21.97 -15.01 -8.26
CA LEU A 385 23.40 -14.78 -8.14
C LEU A 385 24.21 -15.99 -8.63
N ASN A 386 25.22 -15.74 -9.47
CA ASN A 386 26.22 -16.76 -9.85
C ASN A 386 27.52 -16.65 -9.04
N ASN A 387 27.81 -15.46 -8.49
CA ASN A 387 28.94 -15.18 -7.62
C ASN A 387 28.56 -14.12 -6.57
N ILE A 388 29.45 -13.90 -5.61
CA ILE A 388 29.28 -12.93 -4.52
C ILE A 388 30.53 -12.06 -4.35
N ASP A 389 31.27 -11.82 -5.43
CA ASP A 389 32.57 -11.12 -5.41
C ASP A 389 32.46 -9.68 -4.89
N PHE A 390 31.27 -9.09 -5.04
CA PHE A 390 30.95 -7.78 -4.48
C PHE A 390 31.05 -7.70 -2.96
N PHE A 391 31.08 -8.82 -2.23
CA PHE A 391 31.38 -8.83 -0.79
C PHE A 391 32.84 -8.47 -0.49
N GLU A 392 33.81 -8.80 -1.35
CA GLU A 392 35.24 -8.53 -1.08
C GLU A 392 35.53 -7.03 -0.94
N ASN A 393 34.85 -6.20 -1.74
CA ASN A 393 35.10 -4.76 -1.83
C ASN A 393 34.08 -3.89 -1.08
N ALA A 394 33.07 -4.48 -0.46
CA ALA A 394 31.95 -3.73 0.12
C ALA A 394 32.34 -2.87 1.34
N PHE A 395 33.40 -3.23 2.07
CA PHE A 395 33.72 -2.65 3.38
C PHE A 395 35.16 -2.19 3.58
N THR A 396 35.96 -2.14 2.50
CA THR A 396 37.39 -1.79 2.53
C THR A 396 37.71 -0.47 3.26
N ASN A 397 36.73 0.45 3.38
CA ASN A 397 36.93 1.78 3.99
C ASN A 397 36.21 2.02 5.33
N LYS A 398 35.54 1.03 5.96
CA LYS A 398 34.69 1.27 7.16
C LYS A 398 35.05 0.52 8.44
N GLY A 399 36.18 -0.20 8.49
CA GLY A 399 36.82 -0.65 9.74
C GLY A 399 36.08 -1.71 10.59
N THR A 400 34.76 -1.83 10.54
CA THR A 400 34.00 -2.87 11.25
C THR A 400 32.65 -3.12 10.56
N THR A 401 32.40 -4.35 10.12
CA THR A 401 31.07 -4.77 9.70
C THR A 401 30.26 -5.19 10.93
N ASN A 402 29.13 -4.52 11.18
CA ASN A 402 28.11 -4.99 12.14
C ASN A 402 27.25 -6.13 11.57
N LEU A 403 27.71 -6.75 10.48
CA LEU A 403 27.01 -7.80 9.78
C LEU A 403 27.06 -9.09 10.59
N ASN A 404 25.91 -9.53 11.07
CA ASN A 404 25.78 -10.73 11.89
C ASN A 404 24.99 -11.84 11.19
N THR A 405 24.28 -11.52 10.11
CA THR A 405 23.45 -12.47 9.36
C THR A 405 23.72 -12.31 7.87
N ILE A 406 24.00 -13.42 7.20
CA ILE A 406 24.05 -13.51 5.74
C ILE A 406 23.07 -14.58 5.31
N ASP A 407 22.20 -14.25 4.37
CA ASP A 407 21.31 -15.19 3.70
C ASP A 407 21.48 -15.00 2.19
N ILE A 408 22.10 -15.99 1.54
CA ILE A 408 22.32 -16.03 0.08
C ILE A 408 21.63 -17.25 -0.52
N SER A 409 20.54 -17.73 0.11
CA SER A 409 19.87 -18.94 -0.31
C SER A 409 19.26 -18.85 -1.72
N ASP A 410 19.05 -20.00 -2.36
CA ASP A 410 18.32 -20.14 -3.61
C ASP A 410 18.92 -19.27 -4.73
N ASN A 411 20.21 -19.47 -4.96
CA ASN A 411 21.00 -18.85 -6.03
C ASN A 411 21.81 -19.95 -6.75
N ASN A 412 22.76 -19.55 -7.59
CA ASN A 412 23.63 -20.46 -8.34
C ASN A 412 25.11 -20.24 -7.97
N ILE A 413 25.37 -19.88 -6.72
CA ILE A 413 26.69 -19.54 -6.21
C ILE A 413 27.54 -20.81 -6.10
N SER A 414 28.81 -20.70 -6.50
CA SER A 414 29.76 -21.83 -6.47
C SER A 414 30.85 -21.69 -5.41
N SER A 415 31.10 -20.47 -4.92
CA SER A 415 32.21 -20.18 -4.00
C SER A 415 31.80 -19.22 -2.90
N LEU A 416 32.24 -19.53 -1.67
CA LEU A 416 32.05 -18.67 -0.49
C LEU A 416 33.27 -17.79 -0.19
N LYS A 417 34.35 -17.87 -1.00
CA LYS A 417 35.63 -17.17 -0.77
C LYS A 417 35.47 -15.68 -0.42
N PRO A 418 34.59 -14.90 -1.08
CA PRO A 418 34.35 -13.50 -0.72
C PRO A 418 33.91 -13.24 0.72
N LEU A 419 33.42 -14.26 1.43
CA LEU A 419 32.95 -14.16 2.81
C LEU A 419 34.05 -14.44 3.87
N ALA A 420 35.29 -14.72 3.47
CA ALA A 420 36.37 -15.13 4.37
C ALA A 420 36.61 -14.17 5.56
N ASN A 421 36.43 -12.86 5.33
CA ASN A 421 36.75 -11.80 6.29
C ASN A 421 35.62 -11.46 7.28
N TYR A 422 34.43 -12.05 7.13
CA TYR A 422 33.27 -11.75 7.98
C TYR A 422 33.27 -12.58 9.27
N LYS A 423 34.14 -12.24 10.22
CA LYS A 423 34.37 -13.05 11.44
C LYS A 423 33.32 -12.91 12.55
N LYS A 424 32.40 -11.94 12.47
CA LYS A 424 31.37 -11.66 13.50
C LYS A 424 29.98 -12.19 13.13
N LEU A 425 29.90 -13.14 12.20
CA LEU A 425 28.63 -13.73 11.79
C LEU A 425 28.05 -14.60 12.91
N ASN A 426 26.75 -14.46 13.16
CA ASN A 426 25.99 -15.32 14.04
C ASN A 426 25.15 -16.34 13.26
N SER A 427 24.72 -15.98 12.04
CA SER A 427 23.82 -16.78 11.23
C SER A 427 24.21 -16.73 9.76
N ILE A 428 24.28 -17.89 9.11
CA ILE A 428 24.57 -18.01 7.68
C ILE A 428 23.56 -18.97 7.04
N SER A 429 22.97 -18.56 5.92
CA SER A 429 22.16 -19.42 5.05
C SER A 429 22.74 -19.41 3.65
N VAL A 430 23.08 -20.59 3.15
CA VAL A 430 23.56 -20.82 1.78
C VAL A 430 22.73 -21.88 1.06
N SER A 431 21.55 -22.23 1.62
CA SER A 431 20.67 -23.27 1.10
C SER A 431 20.31 -23.05 -0.38
N GLY A 432 19.98 -24.10 -1.13
CA GLY A 432 19.57 -23.97 -2.53
C GLY A 432 20.68 -23.45 -3.46
N ASN A 433 21.94 -23.69 -3.12
CA ASN A 433 23.10 -23.42 -3.98
C ASN A 433 23.85 -24.75 -4.23
N PRO A 434 23.42 -25.55 -5.22
CA PRO A 434 23.91 -26.92 -5.41
C PRO A 434 25.40 -26.99 -5.77
N LYS A 435 26.00 -25.89 -6.22
CA LYS A 435 27.43 -25.84 -6.58
C LYS A 435 28.37 -25.65 -5.39
N ILE A 436 27.87 -25.28 -4.21
CA ILE A 436 28.68 -25.12 -3.00
C ILE A 436 28.99 -26.49 -2.41
N LYS A 437 30.29 -26.76 -2.17
CA LYS A 437 30.80 -28.07 -1.74
C LYS A 437 31.38 -28.09 -0.32
N ASP A 438 31.82 -26.96 0.20
CA ASP A 438 32.44 -26.89 1.53
C ASP A 438 32.32 -25.50 2.17
N LEU A 439 32.70 -25.42 3.45
CA LEU A 439 32.67 -24.23 4.29
C LEU A 439 34.09 -23.79 4.72
N LYS A 440 35.15 -24.35 4.10
CA LYS A 440 36.54 -24.21 4.58
C LYS A 440 37.01 -22.77 4.61
N THR A 441 36.50 -21.94 3.69
CA THR A 441 36.73 -20.50 3.62
C THR A 441 36.59 -19.79 4.97
N PHE A 442 35.66 -20.23 5.83
CA PHE A 442 35.37 -19.53 7.06
C PHE A 442 36.47 -19.67 8.13
N ASN A 443 37.32 -20.70 8.03
CA ASN A 443 38.46 -20.96 8.90
C ASN A 443 38.11 -20.86 10.41
N ASN A 444 37.40 -21.87 10.91
CA ASN A 444 36.97 -22.02 12.30
C ASN A 444 36.09 -20.85 12.83
N ILE A 445 35.19 -20.34 11.99
CA ILE A 445 34.27 -19.27 12.42
C ILE A 445 33.29 -19.79 13.47
N SER A 446 32.98 -18.97 14.47
CA SER A 446 31.91 -19.27 15.43
C SER A 446 30.59 -18.71 14.94
N ILE A 447 29.64 -19.58 14.58
CA ILE A 447 28.28 -19.23 14.16
C ILE A 447 27.26 -20.03 14.97
N LYS A 448 26.13 -19.42 15.29
CA LYS A 448 25.07 -20.04 16.08
C LYS A 448 24.03 -20.76 15.22
N ALA A 449 23.78 -20.27 14.01
CA ALA A 449 22.78 -20.82 13.11
C ALA A 449 23.34 -21.00 11.69
N LEU A 450 23.13 -22.19 11.13
CA LEU A 450 23.55 -22.54 9.78
C LEU A 450 22.42 -23.20 8.99
N SER A 451 22.24 -22.79 7.74
CA SER A 451 21.37 -23.45 6.77
C SER A 451 22.15 -23.79 5.51
N ILE A 452 22.26 -25.08 5.21
CA ILE A 452 23.00 -25.63 4.06
C ILE A 452 22.15 -26.60 3.24
N SER A 453 20.83 -26.59 3.44
CA SER A 453 19.85 -27.41 2.74
C SER A 453 20.01 -27.33 1.21
N ASN A 454 19.77 -28.42 0.48
CA ASN A 454 19.91 -28.42 -0.98
C ASN A 454 21.26 -27.83 -1.46
N THR A 455 22.35 -28.28 -0.86
CA THR A 455 23.74 -28.03 -1.28
C THR A 455 24.51 -29.35 -1.34
N ASN A 456 25.74 -29.32 -1.85
CA ASN A 456 26.63 -30.48 -1.89
C ASN A 456 27.67 -30.49 -0.76
N ILE A 457 27.39 -29.81 0.36
CA ILE A 457 28.29 -29.75 1.52
C ILE A 457 28.26 -31.08 2.28
N LYS A 458 29.42 -31.76 2.37
CA LYS A 458 29.53 -33.06 3.07
C LYS A 458 30.16 -33.01 4.46
N SER A 459 30.76 -31.87 4.82
CA SER A 459 31.43 -31.66 6.11
C SER A 459 31.25 -30.22 6.58
N LEU A 460 31.21 -30.02 7.90
CA LEU A 460 31.16 -28.72 8.56
C LEU A 460 32.55 -28.12 8.84
N ASP A 461 33.59 -28.63 8.19
CA ASP A 461 34.95 -28.11 8.34
C ASP A 461 35.04 -26.65 7.89
N GLY A 462 35.72 -25.83 8.70
CA GLY A 462 35.70 -24.38 8.58
C GLY A 462 34.80 -23.68 9.61
N LEU A 463 34.03 -24.43 10.40
CA LEU A 463 33.22 -23.92 11.51
C LEU A 463 33.77 -24.38 12.88
N ASN A 464 33.59 -23.55 13.89
CA ASN A 464 33.67 -23.95 15.28
C ASN A 464 32.38 -24.71 15.65
N ARG A 465 32.46 -26.03 15.70
CA ARG A 465 31.32 -26.93 15.90
C ARG A 465 30.64 -26.76 17.28
N ASP A 466 31.39 -26.35 18.31
CA ASP A 466 30.85 -26.10 19.65
C ASP A 466 29.91 -24.88 19.69
N SER A 467 30.09 -23.93 18.77
CA SER A 467 29.28 -22.71 18.73
C SER A 467 27.92 -22.91 18.05
N LEU A 468 27.74 -24.02 17.33
CA LEU A 468 26.57 -24.26 16.50
C LEU A 468 25.38 -24.75 17.34
N LEU A 469 24.28 -24.00 17.27
CA LEU A 469 23.08 -24.25 18.08
C LEU A 469 21.87 -24.67 17.24
N SER A 470 21.79 -24.17 16.00
CA SER A 470 20.71 -24.46 15.05
C SER A 470 21.28 -24.84 13.69
N LEU A 471 20.80 -25.96 13.14
CA LEU A 471 21.25 -26.45 11.83
C LEU A 471 20.06 -26.90 10.97
N ASN A 472 20.06 -26.49 9.70
CA ASN A 472 19.17 -27.02 8.67
C ASN A 472 20.01 -27.67 7.55
N ILE A 473 19.76 -28.96 7.34
CA ILE A 473 20.38 -29.87 6.38
C ILE A 473 19.32 -30.64 5.57
N ASP A 474 18.18 -30.00 5.30
CA ASP A 474 17.09 -30.57 4.50
C ASP A 474 17.55 -30.81 3.04
N GLU A 475 17.01 -31.82 2.35
CA GLU A 475 17.21 -32.02 0.89
C GLU A 475 18.69 -32.16 0.49
N MET A 476 19.51 -32.86 1.30
CA MET A 476 20.95 -33.03 1.08
C MET A 476 21.35 -34.45 0.65
N ASN A 477 20.38 -35.35 0.43
CA ASN A 477 20.59 -36.75 0.12
C ASN A 477 21.48 -37.49 1.14
N LEU A 478 21.34 -37.15 2.42
CA LEU A 478 22.12 -37.76 3.50
C LEU A 478 21.59 -39.15 3.84
N GLU A 479 22.50 -40.10 4.09
CA GLU A 479 22.16 -41.45 4.55
C GLU A 479 22.44 -41.65 6.05
N ASN A 480 23.24 -40.76 6.65
CA ASN A 480 23.62 -40.77 8.06
C ASN A 480 23.95 -39.36 8.55
N PHE A 481 24.19 -39.24 9.87
CA PHE A 481 24.47 -37.97 10.54
C PHE A 481 25.96 -37.71 10.80
N ASN A 482 26.87 -38.33 10.05
CA ASN A 482 28.32 -38.15 10.25
C ASN A 482 28.76 -36.68 10.24
N LEU A 483 28.08 -35.83 9.46
CA LEU A 483 28.35 -34.39 9.40
C LEU A 483 28.16 -33.67 10.75
N LEU A 484 27.33 -34.22 11.65
CA LEU A 484 27.02 -33.66 12.98
C LEU A 484 28.06 -34.02 14.05
N LYS A 485 29.03 -34.88 13.73
CA LYS A 485 30.07 -35.28 14.67
C LYS A 485 30.78 -34.06 15.26
N GLY A 486 30.82 -33.97 16.59
CA GLY A 486 31.46 -32.86 17.30
C GLY A 486 30.61 -31.58 17.38
N CYS A 487 29.30 -31.63 17.16
CA CYS A 487 28.39 -30.49 17.35
C CYS A 487 27.50 -30.68 18.60
N PRO A 488 28.05 -30.64 19.83
CA PRO A 488 27.35 -31.09 21.05
C PRO A 488 26.17 -30.20 21.47
N ASN A 489 26.16 -28.93 21.07
CA ASN A 489 25.24 -27.90 21.57
C ASN A 489 24.03 -27.65 20.65
N ILE A 490 23.81 -28.48 19.63
CA ILE A 490 22.67 -28.34 18.74
C ILE A 490 21.38 -28.60 19.54
N TYR A 491 20.56 -27.56 19.68
CA TYR A 491 19.23 -27.67 20.28
C TYR A 491 18.10 -27.66 19.24
N ARG A 492 18.40 -27.25 18.00
CA ARG A 492 17.45 -27.21 16.87
C ARG A 492 18.06 -27.83 15.61
N LEU A 493 17.47 -28.90 15.12
CA LEU A 493 17.91 -29.61 13.92
C LEU A 493 16.74 -29.86 12.96
N SER A 494 16.94 -29.56 11.68
CA SER A 494 16.07 -30.01 10.58
C SER A 494 16.91 -30.80 9.58
N ALA A 495 16.46 -32.01 9.27
CA ALA A 495 17.05 -32.92 8.28
C ALA A 495 15.95 -33.59 7.44
N LYS A 496 14.95 -32.81 7.01
CA LYS A 496 13.83 -33.27 6.17
C LYS A 496 14.34 -33.73 4.80
N ASP A 497 13.64 -34.69 4.20
CA ASP A 497 13.84 -35.07 2.79
C ASP A 497 15.29 -35.50 2.52
N ASN A 498 15.70 -36.52 3.26
CA ASN A 498 16.98 -37.19 3.10
C ASN A 498 16.70 -38.71 2.97
N SER A 499 17.73 -39.54 3.06
CA SER A 499 17.61 -41.00 3.05
C SER A 499 18.06 -41.62 4.38
N LEU A 500 17.81 -40.93 5.49
CA LEU A 500 18.21 -41.36 6.83
C LEU A 500 17.42 -42.59 7.29
N LYS A 501 18.11 -43.55 7.91
CA LYS A 501 17.51 -44.77 8.49
C LYS A 501 17.85 -44.93 9.97
N ASP A 502 19.10 -44.69 10.33
CA ASP A 502 19.66 -44.84 11.67
C ASP A 502 19.83 -43.47 12.34
N LEU A 503 19.58 -43.40 13.66
CA LEU A 503 19.69 -42.22 14.50
C LEU A 503 20.84 -42.31 15.52
N ASN A 504 21.70 -43.33 15.44
CA ASN A 504 22.76 -43.60 16.41
C ASN A 504 23.64 -42.38 16.71
N GLU A 505 24.03 -41.60 15.70
CA GLU A 505 24.89 -40.42 15.90
C GLU A 505 24.16 -39.23 16.58
N LEU A 506 22.81 -39.22 16.58
CA LEU A 506 22.01 -38.22 17.30
C LEU A 506 22.01 -38.44 18.82
N SER A 507 22.39 -39.63 19.31
CA SER A 507 22.46 -39.93 20.75
C SER A 507 23.38 -38.98 21.54
N SER A 508 24.34 -38.36 20.84
CA SER A 508 25.27 -37.38 21.41
C SER A 508 24.67 -35.97 21.61
N LEU A 509 23.54 -35.65 20.95
CA LEU A 509 22.90 -34.34 20.98
C LEU A 509 22.00 -34.19 22.21
N LYS A 510 22.61 -33.94 23.36
CA LYS A 510 21.91 -33.91 24.66
C LYS A 510 20.95 -32.73 24.83
N GLU A 511 21.19 -31.63 24.10
CA GLU A 511 20.44 -30.37 24.21
C GLU A 511 19.27 -30.27 23.23
N ILE A 512 18.95 -31.34 22.49
CA ILE A 512 17.98 -31.27 21.40
C ILE A 512 16.56 -31.02 21.91
N LYS A 513 15.95 -29.92 21.44
CA LYS A 513 14.61 -29.46 21.83
C LYS A 513 13.65 -29.42 20.65
N TYR A 514 14.16 -29.16 19.46
CA TYR A 514 13.38 -29.05 18.22
C TYR A 514 14.02 -29.91 17.14
N LEU A 515 13.31 -30.97 16.73
CA LEU A 515 13.83 -31.94 15.78
C LEU A 515 12.82 -32.20 14.66
N SER A 516 13.25 -32.05 13.42
CA SER A 516 12.48 -32.40 12.23
C SER A 516 13.26 -33.41 11.39
N LEU A 517 12.71 -34.62 11.28
CA LEU A 517 13.23 -35.76 10.52
C LEU A 517 12.20 -36.28 9.51
N SER A 518 11.22 -35.46 9.13
CA SER A 518 10.18 -35.85 8.17
C SER A 518 10.76 -36.26 6.81
N GLN A 519 10.04 -37.07 6.04
CA GLN A 519 10.43 -37.52 4.70
C GLN A 519 11.81 -38.20 4.71
N ASN A 520 11.94 -39.26 5.49
CA ASN A 520 13.13 -40.09 5.57
C ASN A 520 12.70 -41.57 5.54
N LYS A 521 13.60 -42.49 5.91
CA LYS A 521 13.35 -43.94 5.94
C LYS A 521 13.60 -44.51 7.35
N ILE A 522 13.24 -43.74 8.38
CA ILE A 522 13.51 -44.09 9.78
C ILE A 522 12.47 -45.12 10.25
N GLU A 523 12.97 -46.22 10.81
CA GLU A 523 12.16 -47.33 11.34
C GLU A 523 12.19 -47.39 12.88
N ASP A 524 13.33 -47.05 13.49
CA ASP A 524 13.55 -47.10 14.94
C ASP A 524 14.05 -45.75 15.47
N ILE A 525 13.42 -45.32 16.57
CA ILE A 525 13.78 -44.09 17.29
C ILE A 525 14.32 -44.35 18.69
N SER A 526 14.51 -45.61 19.10
CA SER A 526 15.00 -46.00 20.42
C SER A 526 16.28 -45.29 20.87
N LYS A 527 17.13 -44.87 19.91
CA LYS A 527 18.41 -44.18 20.11
C LYS A 527 18.29 -42.66 20.27
N LEU A 528 17.13 -42.09 19.99
CA LEU A 528 16.90 -40.67 20.12
C LEU A 528 16.88 -40.27 21.61
N ASN A 529 17.65 -39.25 21.98
CA ASN A 529 17.48 -38.63 23.27
C ASN A 529 16.23 -37.74 23.25
N VAL A 530 15.24 -38.09 24.08
CA VAL A 530 13.92 -37.46 24.09
C VAL A 530 13.66 -36.61 25.34
N SER A 531 14.58 -36.59 26.31
CA SER A 531 14.32 -36.02 27.64
C SER A 531 13.98 -34.53 27.60
N GLU A 532 14.67 -33.76 26.77
CA GLU A 532 14.50 -32.31 26.59
C GLU A 532 13.64 -31.96 25.37
N LEU A 533 13.15 -32.96 24.64
CA LEU A 533 12.50 -32.75 23.36
C LEU A 533 11.14 -32.05 23.56
N ARG A 534 10.95 -30.92 22.88
CA ARG A 534 9.72 -30.12 22.95
C ARG A 534 8.88 -30.22 21.68
N GLN A 535 9.53 -30.35 20.54
CA GLN A 535 8.87 -30.52 19.25
C GLN A 535 9.58 -31.58 18.42
N LEU A 536 8.79 -32.53 17.91
CA LEU A 536 9.25 -33.61 17.05
C LEU A 536 8.36 -33.73 15.82
N SER A 537 8.97 -33.75 14.64
CA SER A 537 8.29 -34.04 13.39
C SER A 537 9.00 -35.19 12.67
N MET A 538 8.28 -36.27 12.42
CA MET A 538 8.75 -37.48 11.73
C MET A 538 7.74 -38.00 10.72
N GLU A 539 6.96 -37.09 10.14
CA GLU A 539 5.99 -37.43 9.09
C GLU A 539 6.67 -38.07 7.87
N HIS A 540 5.99 -39.00 7.19
CA HIS A 540 6.54 -39.72 6.03
C HIS A 540 7.85 -40.46 6.38
N ASN A 541 7.74 -41.35 7.35
CA ASN A 541 8.77 -42.34 7.68
C ASN A 541 8.10 -43.74 7.69
N VAL A 542 8.75 -44.73 8.27
CA VAL A 542 8.28 -46.13 8.32
C VAL A 542 8.21 -46.65 9.76
N LEU A 543 7.92 -45.75 10.71
CA LEU A 543 7.85 -46.05 12.14
C LEU A 543 6.68 -46.99 12.44
N SER A 544 6.93 -48.04 13.21
CA SER A 544 5.89 -48.96 13.71
C SER A 544 5.62 -48.80 15.21
N SER A 545 6.56 -48.21 15.96
CA SER A 545 6.45 -47.93 17.40
C SER A 545 7.01 -46.55 17.72
N ILE A 546 6.45 -45.95 18.77
CA ILE A 546 6.86 -44.66 19.34
C ILE A 546 7.04 -44.75 20.86
N ASP A 547 7.23 -45.95 21.39
CA ASP A 547 7.20 -46.22 22.82
C ASP A 547 8.28 -45.45 23.59
N ASN A 548 9.43 -45.18 22.97
CA ASN A 548 10.50 -44.39 23.57
C ASN A 548 10.04 -42.96 23.95
N LEU A 549 9.04 -42.41 23.23
CA LEU A 549 8.53 -41.06 23.44
C LEU A 549 7.75 -40.97 24.75
N SER A 550 7.39 -42.09 25.40
CA SER A 550 6.80 -42.09 26.75
C SER A 550 7.68 -41.37 27.80
N ASN A 551 8.99 -41.27 27.54
CA ASN A 551 9.96 -40.56 28.38
C ASN A 551 10.12 -39.07 28.01
N ALA A 552 9.49 -38.60 26.94
CA ALA A 552 9.59 -37.22 26.44
C ALA A 552 8.69 -36.26 27.23
N LYS A 553 8.95 -36.09 28.54
CA LYS A 553 8.05 -35.33 29.44
C LYS A 553 7.90 -33.85 29.08
N GLU A 554 8.86 -33.30 28.34
CA GLU A 554 8.83 -31.93 27.83
C GLU A 554 8.14 -31.77 26.47
N LEU A 555 7.68 -32.86 25.84
CA LEU A 555 7.13 -32.83 24.49
C LEU A 555 5.79 -32.10 24.45
N VAL A 556 5.72 -31.06 23.62
CA VAL A 556 4.53 -30.21 23.44
C VAL A 556 3.85 -30.47 22.09
N THR A 557 4.64 -30.74 21.05
CA THR A 557 4.15 -30.93 19.68
C THR A 557 4.78 -32.18 19.06
N LEU A 558 3.95 -33.08 18.56
CA LEU A 558 4.36 -34.29 17.87
C LEU A 558 3.64 -34.42 16.52
N ASN A 559 4.40 -34.56 15.45
CA ASN A 559 3.89 -34.94 14.13
C ASN A 559 4.50 -36.29 13.70
N ILE A 560 3.64 -37.30 13.56
CA ILE A 560 3.96 -38.68 13.16
C ILE A 560 3.05 -39.13 12.00
N ASN A 561 2.50 -38.20 11.23
CA ASN A 561 1.67 -38.51 10.07
C ASN A 561 2.36 -39.48 9.11
N ASN A 562 1.59 -40.26 8.34
CA ASN A 562 2.12 -41.12 7.27
C ASN A 562 3.25 -42.04 7.78
N ASN A 563 2.91 -42.87 8.78
CA ASN A 563 3.77 -43.91 9.36
C ASN A 563 2.92 -45.19 9.55
N ASN A 564 3.47 -46.21 10.20
CA ASN A 564 2.83 -47.50 10.43
C ASN A 564 2.48 -47.73 11.93
N ILE A 565 2.17 -46.66 12.66
CA ILE A 565 1.91 -46.73 14.11
C ILE A 565 0.49 -47.23 14.36
N SER A 566 0.34 -48.21 15.26
CA SER A 566 -0.96 -48.85 15.53
C SER A 566 -1.61 -48.48 16.86
N SER A 567 -0.87 -47.86 17.78
CA SER A 567 -1.41 -47.42 19.08
C SER A 567 -0.68 -46.18 19.60
N LEU A 568 -1.42 -45.31 20.31
CA LEU A 568 -0.89 -44.14 21.02
C LEU A 568 -0.81 -44.34 22.54
N ASP A 569 -1.15 -45.53 23.06
CA ASP A 569 -1.34 -45.77 24.50
C ASP A 569 -0.12 -45.31 25.33
N LYS A 570 1.09 -45.62 24.85
CA LYS A 570 2.35 -45.32 25.54
C LYS A 570 2.68 -43.84 25.67
N ILE A 571 2.14 -43.00 24.78
CA ILE A 571 2.35 -41.55 24.81
C ILE A 571 1.13 -40.79 25.35
N SER A 572 0.02 -41.50 25.61
CA SER A 572 -1.25 -40.90 26.05
C SER A 572 -1.19 -40.27 27.46
N ASP A 573 -0.08 -40.48 28.17
CA ASP A 573 0.23 -39.93 29.49
C ASP A 573 1.26 -38.78 29.48
N LEU A 574 1.61 -38.25 28.32
CA LEU A 574 2.58 -37.16 28.23
C LEU A 574 1.99 -35.85 28.80
N PRO A 575 2.58 -35.29 29.88
CA PRO A 575 1.92 -34.23 30.67
C PRO A 575 1.87 -32.88 29.97
N LYS A 576 2.72 -32.65 28.96
CA LYS A 576 2.83 -31.37 28.24
C LYS A 576 2.37 -31.44 26.79
N LEU A 577 1.95 -32.61 26.30
CA LEU A 577 1.58 -32.77 24.90
C LEU A 577 0.28 -32.02 24.61
N LYS A 578 0.37 -31.00 23.77
CA LYS A 578 -0.77 -30.14 23.39
C LYS A 578 -1.20 -30.32 21.96
N SER A 579 -0.29 -30.77 21.09
CA SER A 579 -0.55 -30.93 19.66
C SER A 579 0.00 -32.25 19.16
N LEU A 580 -0.88 -33.07 18.57
CA LEU A 580 -0.58 -34.38 18.01
C LEU A 580 -1.18 -34.51 16.61
N ASN A 581 -0.33 -34.77 15.62
CA ASN A 581 -0.74 -35.14 14.27
C ASN A 581 -0.30 -36.58 14.01
N CYS A 582 -1.25 -37.47 13.73
CA CYS A 582 -1.02 -38.89 13.46
C CYS A 582 -1.93 -39.42 12.32
N VAL A 583 -2.24 -38.56 11.37
CA VAL A 583 -3.03 -38.86 10.16
C VAL A 583 -2.30 -39.96 9.35
N ASN A 584 -3.07 -40.81 8.66
CA ASN A 584 -2.53 -41.89 7.82
C ASN A 584 -1.60 -42.83 8.60
N ASN A 585 -2.06 -43.26 9.77
CA ASN A 585 -1.48 -44.36 10.52
C ASN A 585 -2.59 -45.40 10.81
N PRO A 586 -2.28 -46.70 10.88
CA PRO A 586 -3.26 -47.75 11.20
C PRO A 586 -3.58 -47.80 12.71
N ILE A 587 -3.89 -46.66 13.32
CA ILE A 587 -4.11 -46.52 14.76
C ILE A 587 -5.45 -47.16 15.15
N LYS A 588 -5.39 -48.05 16.14
CA LYS A 588 -6.53 -48.78 16.68
C LYS A 588 -6.94 -48.29 18.07
N SER A 589 -6.04 -47.62 18.81
CA SER A 589 -6.27 -47.08 20.15
C SER A 589 -5.58 -45.72 20.34
N PHE A 590 -6.28 -44.82 21.03
CA PHE A 590 -5.79 -43.49 21.44
C PHE A 590 -5.35 -43.45 22.91
N GLY A 591 -5.48 -44.56 23.65
CA GLY A 591 -5.23 -44.60 25.09
C GLY A 591 -6.05 -43.57 25.84
N LYS A 592 -5.43 -42.88 26.81
CA LYS A 592 -6.11 -41.84 27.61
C LYS A 592 -6.54 -40.61 26.81
N PHE A 593 -6.04 -40.41 25.58
CA PHE A 593 -6.55 -39.34 24.70
C PHE A 593 -8.01 -39.59 24.27
N ALA A 594 -8.53 -40.80 24.40
CA ALA A 594 -9.97 -41.08 24.24
C ALA A 594 -10.83 -40.37 25.30
N GLU A 595 -10.27 -40.07 26.47
CA GLU A 595 -10.96 -39.39 27.59
C GLU A 595 -10.58 -37.90 27.67
N SER A 596 -9.30 -37.59 27.43
CA SER A 596 -8.72 -36.25 27.52
C SER A 596 -7.79 -35.99 26.32
N PRO A 597 -8.33 -35.64 25.14
CA PRO A 597 -7.53 -35.41 23.95
C PRO A 597 -6.61 -34.17 24.09
N PRO A 598 -5.46 -34.13 23.39
CA PRO A 598 -4.65 -32.91 23.27
C PRO A 598 -5.44 -31.78 22.61
N ILE A 599 -5.08 -30.52 22.92
CA ILE A 599 -5.73 -29.32 22.36
C ILE A 599 -5.86 -29.39 20.83
N THR A 600 -4.82 -29.85 20.15
CA THR A 600 -4.82 -30.12 18.70
C THR A 600 -4.62 -31.61 18.48
N PHE A 601 -5.58 -32.28 17.84
CA PHE A 601 -5.47 -33.70 17.55
C PHE A 601 -6.01 -34.01 16.16
N PHE A 602 -5.10 -34.34 15.23
CA PHE A 602 -5.41 -34.74 13.86
C PHE A 602 -5.09 -36.21 13.65
N PHE A 603 -6.07 -36.99 13.17
CA PHE A 603 -6.00 -38.43 13.02
C PHE A 603 -6.88 -38.92 11.87
N THR A 604 -6.69 -40.17 11.44
CA THR A 604 -7.60 -40.90 10.55
C THR A 604 -8.40 -41.94 11.33
N ILE A 605 -9.55 -42.33 10.80
CA ILE A 605 -10.48 -43.28 11.45
C ILE A 605 -10.57 -44.64 10.74
N ASP A 606 -9.72 -44.87 9.74
CA ASP A 606 -9.83 -46.04 8.86
C ASP A 606 -9.61 -47.36 9.60
N ALA A 607 -8.67 -47.36 10.56
CA ALA A 607 -8.31 -48.52 11.37
C ALA A 607 -9.08 -48.64 12.70
N LEU A 608 -9.93 -47.66 13.05
CA LEU A 608 -10.72 -47.70 14.28
C LEU A 608 -11.96 -48.60 14.12
N SER A 609 -12.28 -49.37 15.15
CA SER A 609 -13.53 -50.14 15.20
C SER A 609 -14.73 -49.21 15.42
N GLU A 610 -15.91 -49.64 14.97
CA GLU A 610 -17.14 -48.87 15.16
C GLU A 610 -17.46 -48.66 16.65
N GLU A 611 -17.19 -49.65 17.49
CA GLU A 611 -17.37 -49.56 18.94
C GLU A 611 -16.47 -48.49 19.55
N TYR A 612 -15.21 -48.42 19.09
CA TYR A 612 -14.27 -47.42 19.58
C TYR A 612 -14.67 -46.01 19.13
N ILE A 613 -15.15 -45.86 17.90
CA ILE A 613 -15.70 -44.58 17.41
C ILE A 613 -16.90 -44.13 18.26
N LYS A 614 -17.81 -45.04 18.62
CA LYS A 614 -18.95 -44.74 19.51
C LYS A 614 -18.48 -44.31 20.90
N LEU A 615 -17.43 -44.94 21.43
CA LEU A 615 -16.80 -44.54 22.69
C LEU A 615 -16.23 -43.12 22.62
N LEU A 616 -15.51 -42.78 21.55
CA LEU A 616 -14.96 -41.44 21.35
C LEU A 616 -16.05 -40.37 21.29
N LEU A 617 -17.12 -40.61 20.51
CA LEU A 617 -18.27 -39.70 20.44
C LEU A 617 -18.92 -39.48 21.81
N LYS A 618 -19.04 -40.54 22.62
CA LYS A 618 -19.56 -40.43 23.99
C LYS A 618 -18.64 -39.57 24.86
N ASN A 619 -17.34 -39.84 24.85
CA ASN A 619 -16.38 -39.14 25.71
C ASN A 619 -16.18 -37.67 25.33
N TRP A 620 -16.24 -37.35 24.04
CA TRP A 620 -16.02 -36.00 23.51
C TRP A 620 -17.29 -35.14 23.39
N SER A 621 -18.43 -35.62 23.88
CA SER A 621 -19.69 -34.87 23.93
C SER A 621 -19.66 -33.65 24.87
N LYS A 622 -18.62 -33.51 25.71
CA LYS A 622 -18.43 -32.37 26.61
C LYS A 622 -18.09 -31.11 25.82
N GLN A 623 -18.55 -29.95 26.30
CA GLN A 623 -18.34 -28.65 25.65
C GLN A 623 -16.86 -28.34 25.37
N GLU A 624 -15.95 -28.75 26.26
CA GLU A 624 -14.50 -28.57 26.10
C GLU A 624 -13.90 -29.33 24.91
N TYR A 625 -14.57 -30.39 24.42
CA TYR A 625 -14.11 -31.24 23.31
C TYR A 625 -14.96 -31.11 22.04
N GLN A 626 -15.84 -30.11 21.97
CA GLN A 626 -16.76 -29.91 20.86
C GLN A 626 -16.08 -29.90 19.49
N LEU A 627 -14.85 -29.37 19.40
CA LEU A 627 -14.08 -29.38 18.15
C LEU A 627 -13.65 -30.81 17.75
N HIS A 628 -13.20 -31.64 18.69
CA HIS A 628 -12.80 -33.02 18.41
C HIS A 628 -14.02 -33.87 18.01
N GLU A 629 -15.15 -33.67 18.69
CA GLU A 629 -16.42 -34.31 18.34
C GLU A 629 -16.86 -33.93 16.92
N GLN A 630 -16.82 -32.63 16.57
CA GLN A 630 -17.16 -32.15 15.23
C GLN A 630 -16.24 -32.75 14.17
N ASN A 631 -14.92 -32.77 14.41
CA ASN A 631 -13.95 -33.37 13.48
C ASN A 631 -14.20 -34.87 13.28
N LEU A 632 -14.51 -35.61 14.35
CA LEU A 632 -14.84 -37.04 14.26
C LEU A 632 -16.11 -37.27 13.42
N LYS A 633 -17.15 -36.43 13.61
CA LYS A 633 -18.38 -36.50 12.78
C LYS A 633 -18.10 -36.19 11.31
N ILE A 634 -17.27 -35.19 11.01
CA ILE A 634 -16.87 -34.88 9.63
C ILE A 634 -16.13 -36.07 9.01
N LEU A 635 -15.15 -36.65 9.71
CA LEU A 635 -14.40 -37.83 9.24
C LEU A 635 -15.33 -39.03 8.99
N LEU A 636 -16.36 -39.21 9.81
CA LEU A 636 -17.37 -40.27 9.62
C LEU A 636 -18.20 -40.06 8.35
N GLU A 637 -18.67 -38.85 8.08
CA GLU A 637 -19.39 -38.54 6.84
C GLU A 637 -18.48 -38.72 5.62
N LEU A 638 -17.21 -38.31 5.72
CA LEU A 638 -16.22 -38.54 4.67
C LEU A 638 -15.98 -40.03 4.41
N LYS A 639 -15.94 -40.88 5.44
CA LYS A 639 -15.80 -42.34 5.31
C LYS A 639 -17.01 -42.99 4.64
N LYS A 640 -18.23 -42.47 4.87
CA LYS A 640 -19.45 -42.92 4.20
C LYS A 640 -19.51 -42.53 2.71
N GLY A 641 -18.77 -41.49 2.32
CA GLY A 641 -18.78 -40.96 0.95
C GLY A 641 -20.01 -40.13 0.60
N ASP A 642 -20.84 -39.75 1.59
CA ASP A 642 -22.06 -38.98 1.38
C ASP A 642 -21.75 -37.47 1.25
N LYS A 643 -21.83 -36.99 0.01
CA LYS A 643 -21.46 -35.62 -0.39
C LYS A 643 -22.41 -34.56 0.14
N ALA A 644 -23.68 -34.89 0.38
CA ALA A 644 -24.72 -33.90 0.71
C ALA A 644 -24.66 -33.45 2.18
N ASN A 645 -24.14 -34.32 3.06
CA ASN A 645 -24.16 -34.10 4.50
C ASN A 645 -22.98 -33.29 5.05
N LEU A 646 -21.96 -32.94 4.24
CA LEU A 646 -20.84 -32.11 4.72
C LEU A 646 -21.26 -30.66 4.96
N LYS A 647 -22.15 -30.10 4.12
CA LYS A 647 -22.64 -28.71 4.25
C LYS A 647 -23.34 -28.46 5.59
N GLN A 648 -23.89 -29.47 6.27
CA GLN A 648 -24.53 -29.30 7.57
C GLN A 648 -23.55 -28.88 8.68
N PHE A 649 -22.26 -29.15 8.51
CA PHE A 649 -21.20 -28.74 9.44
C PHE A 649 -20.60 -27.38 9.08
N ALA A 650 -20.97 -26.82 7.92
CA ALA A 650 -20.42 -25.58 7.41
C ALA A 650 -21.06 -24.36 8.08
N ILE A 651 -20.26 -23.30 8.20
CA ILE A 651 -20.73 -21.99 8.67
C ILE A 651 -21.24 -21.23 7.44
N LYS A 652 -22.51 -20.80 7.46
CA LYS A 652 -23.06 -19.92 6.42
C LYS A 652 -22.73 -18.46 6.75
N ASN A 653 -22.15 -17.75 5.79
CA ASN A 653 -21.99 -16.29 5.83
C ASN A 653 -22.31 -15.71 4.46
N ASN A 654 -23.30 -14.81 4.40
CA ASN A 654 -23.91 -14.34 3.15
C ASN A 654 -24.36 -15.52 2.25
N ASN A 655 -23.92 -15.54 0.99
CA ASN A 655 -24.25 -16.56 -0.01
C ASN A 655 -23.19 -17.69 -0.06
N HIS A 656 -22.36 -17.83 0.97
CA HIS A 656 -21.26 -18.79 1.00
C HIS A 656 -21.32 -19.68 2.24
N TYR A 657 -20.88 -20.92 2.08
CA TYR A 657 -20.73 -21.91 3.16
C TYR A 657 -19.26 -22.29 3.30
N TYR A 658 -18.73 -22.24 4.53
CA TYR A 658 -17.33 -22.51 4.82
C TYR A 658 -17.18 -23.70 5.76
N LEU A 659 -16.34 -24.67 5.41
CA LEU A 659 -16.03 -25.81 6.28
C LEU A 659 -14.52 -26.06 6.33
N SER A 660 -13.97 -26.12 7.54
CA SER A 660 -12.61 -26.60 7.75
C SER A 660 -12.58 -28.12 7.67
N ILE A 661 -11.79 -28.66 6.74
CA ILE A 661 -11.64 -30.09 6.53
C ILE A 661 -10.48 -30.62 7.39
N PRO A 662 -10.72 -31.58 8.32
CA PRO A 662 -9.69 -32.14 9.21
C PRO A 662 -8.77 -33.16 8.53
N LEU A 663 -8.58 -33.07 7.21
CA LEU A 663 -7.66 -33.90 6.44
C LEU A 663 -6.40 -33.11 6.09
N LEU A 664 -5.23 -33.75 6.16
CA LEU A 664 -3.97 -33.14 5.77
C LEU A 664 -3.64 -33.53 4.34
N LEU A 665 -3.84 -32.59 3.42
CA LEU A 665 -3.58 -32.80 1.99
C LEU A 665 -2.54 -31.78 1.49
N ASN A 666 -1.76 -32.17 0.49
CA ASN A 666 -0.98 -31.20 -0.30
C ASN A 666 -1.94 -30.31 -1.11
N ILE A 667 -1.43 -29.19 -1.64
CA ILE A 667 -2.31 -28.23 -2.30
C ILE A 667 -3.04 -28.83 -3.53
N PRO A 668 -2.40 -29.61 -4.44
CA PRO A 668 -3.14 -30.20 -5.57
C PRO A 668 -4.24 -31.18 -5.15
N ASP A 669 -3.98 -32.01 -4.14
CA ASP A 669 -4.97 -32.97 -3.62
C ASP A 669 -6.11 -32.24 -2.89
N ALA A 670 -5.83 -31.11 -2.23
CA ALA A 670 -6.85 -30.26 -1.63
C ALA A 670 -7.78 -29.65 -2.70
N HIS A 671 -7.26 -29.12 -3.81
CA HIS A 671 -8.11 -28.68 -4.93
C HIS A 671 -8.96 -29.81 -5.50
N LYS A 672 -8.34 -30.98 -5.74
CA LYS A 672 -9.04 -32.16 -6.24
C LYS A 672 -10.15 -32.59 -5.28
N PHE A 673 -9.89 -32.53 -3.98
CA PHE A 673 -10.88 -32.79 -2.95
C PHE A 673 -12.04 -31.80 -3.01
N CYS A 674 -11.76 -30.49 -3.04
CA CYS A 674 -12.81 -29.48 -3.07
C CYS A 674 -13.70 -29.62 -4.30
N LYS A 675 -13.08 -29.77 -5.48
CA LYS A 675 -13.79 -30.00 -6.74
C LYS A 675 -14.66 -31.25 -6.71
N LYS A 676 -14.15 -32.36 -6.15
CA LYS A 676 -14.90 -33.62 -5.99
C LYS A 676 -16.16 -33.44 -5.12
N HIS A 677 -16.13 -32.51 -4.18
CA HIS A 677 -17.24 -32.21 -3.26
C HIS A 677 -18.03 -30.95 -3.65
N GLY A 678 -17.87 -30.47 -4.89
CA GLY A 678 -18.68 -29.37 -5.45
C GLY A 678 -18.35 -27.98 -4.89
N GLY A 679 -17.19 -27.81 -4.27
CA GLY A 679 -16.70 -26.51 -3.79
C GLY A 679 -15.31 -26.18 -4.35
N HIS A 680 -14.71 -25.12 -3.83
CA HIS A 680 -13.32 -24.75 -4.10
C HIS A 680 -12.58 -24.45 -2.79
N LEU A 681 -11.26 -24.26 -2.84
CA LEU A 681 -10.56 -23.71 -1.69
C LEU A 681 -11.02 -22.27 -1.46
N ILE A 682 -11.11 -21.86 -0.20
CA ILE A 682 -11.63 -20.54 0.17
C ILE A 682 -10.99 -19.38 -0.61
N SER A 683 -11.83 -18.47 -1.08
CA SER A 683 -11.49 -17.18 -1.68
C SER A 683 -11.90 -16.04 -0.74
N ILE A 684 -10.97 -15.14 -0.43
CA ILE A 684 -11.22 -14.02 0.51
C ILE A 684 -11.26 -12.70 -0.28
N VAL A 685 -12.41 -12.40 -0.88
CA VAL A 685 -12.68 -11.26 -1.77
C VAL A 685 -13.39 -10.10 -1.07
N GLY A 686 -13.92 -10.29 0.15
CA GLY A 686 -14.59 -9.29 1.01
C GLY A 686 -13.88 -8.97 2.35
N LYS A 687 -14.08 -7.78 2.93
CA LYS A 687 -13.64 -7.51 4.33
C LYS A 687 -14.50 -8.26 5.36
N GLU A 688 -15.75 -8.50 5.00
CA GLU A 688 -16.75 -9.26 5.77
C GLU A 688 -16.37 -10.76 5.87
N GLU A 689 -15.53 -11.27 4.95
CA GLU A 689 -15.06 -12.66 4.91
C GLU A 689 -13.81 -12.91 5.76
N LEU A 690 -13.18 -11.84 6.27
CA LEU A 690 -12.12 -11.91 7.28
C LEU A 690 -12.68 -12.06 8.71
N ASP A 691 -13.97 -12.39 8.85
CA ASP A 691 -14.64 -12.57 10.14
C ASP A 691 -13.97 -13.70 10.94
N ASP A 692 -13.65 -13.40 12.21
CA ASP A 692 -13.16 -14.37 13.19
C ASP A 692 -14.12 -15.57 13.34
N LYS A 693 -15.39 -15.44 12.93
CA LYS A 693 -16.37 -16.55 12.89
C LYS A 693 -16.12 -17.58 11.79
N ILE A 694 -15.63 -17.18 10.62
CA ILE A 694 -15.18 -18.14 9.58
C ILE A 694 -13.94 -18.89 10.09
N VAL A 695 -13.15 -18.21 10.94
CA VAL A 695 -11.87 -18.67 11.49
C VAL A 695 -11.99 -19.30 12.87
N THR A 696 -13.19 -19.34 13.48
CA THR A 696 -13.42 -20.15 14.69
C THR A 696 -13.42 -21.62 14.31
N ARG A 697 -12.22 -22.20 14.19
CA ARG A 697 -11.79 -23.55 14.62
C ARG A 697 -10.70 -24.11 13.71
N MET A 698 -9.47 -24.08 14.21
CA MET A 698 -8.65 -25.26 14.54
C MET A 698 -7.27 -24.73 15.01
N PRO A 699 -6.62 -25.35 16.00
CA PRO A 699 -5.34 -24.88 16.54
C PRO A 699 -4.11 -25.16 15.65
N SER A 700 -4.31 -25.56 14.38
CA SER A 700 -3.20 -25.68 13.41
C SER A 700 -2.57 -24.31 13.14
N THR A 701 -1.28 -24.35 12.79
CA THR A 701 -0.55 -23.13 12.47
C THR A 701 -0.96 -22.54 11.12
N HIS A 702 -1.38 -23.37 10.15
CA HIS A 702 -1.74 -22.96 8.79
C HIS A 702 -2.85 -23.84 8.19
N TYR A 703 -3.65 -23.27 7.28
CA TYR A 703 -4.65 -23.93 6.43
C TYR A 703 -4.41 -23.57 4.97
N TRP A 704 -4.59 -24.50 4.04
CA TRP A 704 -4.62 -24.15 2.62
C TRP A 704 -5.82 -23.27 2.30
N ILE A 705 -5.56 -22.24 1.49
CA ILE A 705 -6.54 -21.34 0.89
C ILE A 705 -6.33 -21.31 -0.62
N GLY A 706 -7.32 -20.86 -1.37
CA GLY A 706 -7.28 -20.87 -2.83
C GLY A 706 -6.46 -19.73 -3.44
N LEU A 707 -5.43 -19.22 -2.77
CA LEU A 707 -4.60 -18.13 -3.29
C LEU A 707 -3.31 -18.69 -3.88
N GLU A 708 -3.01 -18.30 -5.11
CA GLU A 708 -1.92 -18.85 -5.92
C GLU A 708 -1.19 -17.73 -6.68
N GLU A 709 0.11 -17.86 -6.87
CA GLU A 709 0.91 -17.00 -7.75
C GLU A 709 1.21 -17.73 -9.07
N ILE A 710 0.60 -17.27 -10.18
CA ILE A 710 0.78 -17.83 -11.52
C ILE A 710 1.44 -16.75 -12.39
N ASP A 711 2.60 -17.05 -12.98
CA ASP A 711 3.37 -16.12 -13.84
C ASP A 711 3.65 -14.74 -13.21
N GLY A 712 3.83 -14.70 -11.88
CA GLY A 712 4.08 -13.48 -11.12
C GLY A 712 2.82 -12.64 -10.83
N VAL A 713 1.63 -13.18 -11.11
CA VAL A 713 0.34 -12.58 -10.75
C VAL A 713 -0.33 -13.44 -9.69
N ILE A 714 -0.67 -12.82 -8.54
CA ILE A 714 -1.41 -13.49 -7.47
C ILE A 714 -2.91 -13.46 -7.80
N LYS A 715 -3.52 -14.63 -7.87
CA LYS A 715 -4.94 -14.82 -8.18
C LYS A 715 -5.58 -15.81 -7.22
N TRP A 716 -6.91 -15.74 -7.13
CA TRP A 716 -7.67 -16.82 -6.51
C TRP A 716 -7.82 -17.99 -7.48
N SER A 717 -7.95 -19.19 -6.93
CA SER A 717 -8.14 -20.45 -7.67
C SER A 717 -9.46 -20.47 -8.46
N THR A 718 -10.38 -19.55 -8.13
CA THR A 718 -11.61 -19.24 -8.86
C THR A 718 -11.37 -18.36 -10.09
N GLY A 719 -10.17 -17.82 -10.28
CA GLY A 719 -9.76 -16.96 -11.40
C GLY A 719 -9.88 -15.45 -11.13
N GLU A 720 -10.41 -15.06 -9.98
CA GLU A 720 -10.60 -13.66 -9.61
C GLU A 720 -9.26 -12.98 -9.26
N ASP A 721 -9.09 -11.73 -9.72
CA ASP A 721 -7.90 -10.94 -9.40
C ASP A 721 -7.87 -10.55 -7.92
N MET A 722 -6.72 -10.74 -7.28
CA MET A 722 -6.51 -10.29 -5.91
C MET A 722 -6.41 -8.76 -5.85
N LYS A 723 -7.30 -8.12 -5.06
CA LYS A 723 -7.21 -6.67 -4.82
C LYS A 723 -6.09 -6.38 -3.80
N LEU A 724 -5.00 -5.79 -4.28
CA LEU A 724 -3.73 -5.56 -3.57
C LEU A 724 -3.83 -4.67 -2.31
N ASP A 725 -4.93 -3.93 -2.12
CA ASP A 725 -5.18 -3.05 -0.98
C ASP A 725 -5.42 -3.81 0.35
N ARG A 726 -5.39 -5.14 0.29
CA ARG A 726 -5.68 -6.05 1.41
C ARG A 726 -4.53 -6.96 1.83
N MET A 727 -3.31 -6.64 1.40
CA MET A 727 -2.13 -7.29 1.98
C MET A 727 -2.04 -6.96 3.49
N LEU A 728 -2.50 -7.88 4.34
CA LEU A 728 -1.81 -8.11 5.61
C LEU A 728 -0.36 -8.44 5.25
N PRO A 729 0.65 -7.88 5.94
CA PRO A 729 2.03 -7.95 5.48
C PRO A 729 2.41 -9.41 5.24
N ILE A 730 2.50 -9.79 3.96
CA ILE A 730 3.16 -11.02 3.54
C ILE A 730 4.59 -10.81 4.04
N TYR A 731 4.94 -11.53 5.11
CA TYR A 731 6.30 -11.52 5.61
C TYR A 731 7.13 -12.24 4.55
N ASN A 732 7.59 -11.45 3.58
CA ASN A 732 8.39 -11.85 2.43
C ASN A 732 9.63 -12.60 2.91
N ARG A 733 9.52 -13.91 3.07
CA ARG A 733 10.53 -14.80 2.54
C ARG A 733 10.17 -14.90 1.06
N ARG A 734 10.90 -14.18 0.21
CA ARG A 734 10.90 -14.45 -1.23
C ARG A 734 10.96 -15.97 -1.36
N LEU A 735 10.00 -16.58 -2.03
CA LEU A 735 9.97 -17.99 -2.35
C LEU A 735 9.99 -18.10 -3.89
N PRO A 736 10.37 -19.25 -4.46
CA PRO A 736 10.46 -19.41 -5.90
C PRO A 736 9.06 -19.32 -6.55
N THR A 737 9.02 -19.12 -7.86
CA THR A 737 7.80 -19.10 -8.68
C THR A 737 6.87 -20.30 -8.35
N ASP A 738 5.55 -20.09 -8.45
CA ASP A 738 4.47 -21.02 -8.06
C ASP A 738 4.24 -21.14 -6.54
N VAL A 739 4.11 -19.98 -5.89
CA VAL A 739 3.86 -19.88 -4.45
C VAL A 739 2.39 -20.15 -4.16
N ASN A 740 2.15 -21.12 -3.27
CA ASN A 740 0.84 -21.36 -2.68
C ASN A 740 0.79 -20.74 -1.30
N TYR A 741 -0.39 -20.31 -0.87
CA TYR A 741 -0.54 -19.58 0.38
C TYR A 741 -1.36 -20.36 1.40
N GLY A 742 -0.93 -20.28 2.65
CA GLY A 742 -1.71 -20.75 3.78
C GLY A 742 -2.14 -19.63 4.70
N LEU A 743 -3.32 -19.78 5.31
CA LEU A 743 -3.89 -18.88 6.30
C LEU A 743 -3.56 -19.39 7.71
N THR A 744 -3.01 -18.52 8.56
CA THR A 744 -2.79 -18.83 9.98
C THR A 744 -4.02 -18.53 10.83
N HIS A 745 -4.12 -19.12 12.02
CA HIS A 745 -5.16 -18.81 13.03
C HIS A 745 -5.20 -17.33 13.49
N ARG A 746 -4.23 -16.50 13.08
CA ARG A 746 -4.21 -15.05 13.34
C ARG A 746 -4.49 -14.23 12.07
N ASN A 747 -5.13 -14.84 11.09
CA ASN A 747 -5.44 -14.27 9.78
C ASN A 747 -4.21 -13.77 9.01
N ARG A 748 -3.01 -14.30 9.30
CA ARG A 748 -1.80 -13.98 8.52
C ARG A 748 -1.62 -14.97 7.39
N TRP A 749 -1.24 -14.45 6.22
CA TRP A 749 -1.00 -15.24 5.02
C TRP A 749 0.49 -15.53 4.90
N THR A 750 0.82 -16.78 4.64
CA THR A 750 2.20 -17.25 4.56
C THR A 750 2.37 -18.03 3.26
N ALA A 751 3.42 -17.71 2.53
CA ALA A 751 3.86 -18.48 1.37
C ALA A 751 4.45 -19.83 1.83
N LEU A 752 3.98 -20.93 1.24
CA LEU A 752 4.26 -22.29 1.67
C LEU A 752 4.64 -23.17 0.47
N LYS A 753 5.46 -24.21 0.71
CA LYS A 753 5.83 -25.15 -0.35
C LYS A 753 4.61 -26.03 -0.72
N PRO A 754 4.38 -26.34 -2.02
CA PRO A 754 3.21 -27.10 -2.47
C PRO A 754 3.12 -28.54 -1.91
N ASP A 755 4.26 -29.13 -1.52
CA ASP A 755 4.36 -30.49 -0.99
C ASP A 755 3.91 -30.63 0.47
N LEU A 756 3.69 -29.51 1.18
CA LEU A 756 3.25 -29.53 2.56
C LEU A 756 1.81 -30.05 2.67
N THR A 757 1.58 -30.99 3.59
CA THR A 757 0.24 -31.49 3.92
C THR A 757 -0.36 -30.61 5.02
N LEU A 758 -1.50 -29.96 4.74
CA LEU A 758 -2.16 -29.06 5.68
C LEU A 758 -3.67 -29.32 5.69
N PRO A 759 -4.35 -28.97 6.81
CA PRO A 759 -5.80 -28.83 6.76
C PRO A 759 -6.17 -27.71 5.79
N PHE A 760 -7.40 -27.70 5.31
CA PHE A 760 -7.82 -26.73 4.30
C PHE A 760 -9.28 -26.36 4.49
N ILE A 761 -9.66 -25.21 3.94
CA ILE A 761 -11.03 -24.71 4.02
C ILE A 761 -11.67 -24.86 2.66
N ILE A 762 -12.78 -25.62 2.62
CA ILE A 762 -13.64 -25.69 1.44
C ILE A 762 -14.73 -24.63 1.55
N GLU A 763 -14.97 -23.96 0.44
CA GLU A 763 -16.02 -22.98 0.23
C GLU A 763 -17.02 -23.51 -0.80
N TRP A 764 -18.31 -23.30 -0.53
CA TRP A 764 -19.38 -23.50 -1.48
C TRP A 764 -20.21 -22.24 -1.62
N ASP A 765 -20.55 -21.90 -2.86
CA ASP A 765 -21.57 -20.92 -3.17
C ASP A 765 -22.98 -21.52 -2.99
N GLU A 766 -23.94 -20.66 -2.65
CA GLU A 766 -25.36 -20.99 -2.46
C GLU A 766 -26.07 -21.42 -3.74
#